data_AF-A0A969PJ69-F1
#
_entry.id   AF-A0A969PJ69-F1
#
_cell.length_a   1.000
_cell.length_b   1.000
_cell.length_c   1.000
_cell.angle_alpha   90.00
_cell.angle_beta   90.00
_cell.angle_gamma   90.00
#
_symmetry.space_group_name_H-M   'P 1'
#
loop_
_entity.id
_entity.type
_entity.pdbx_description
1 polymer ?
#
loop_
_entity_poly.entity_id
_entity_poly.type
_entity_poly.pdbx_seq_one_letter_code
_entity_poly.pdbx_strand_id
1 'polypeptide(L)'
;MIFADLVTWLQERTALSRLSKNVVDAIAPRLEDRTLASNRRLVERGTIPDGLYILRSGRLESKNQVSLLPGSVINLRELILKQSVRDSIITLDECEFWFISAENFQELIDRYPEISQTFSQQLAQEIEQLSSQLTFEQERQTILRPYLVTKAKRGIIGKSRYATRLRSQIKQASETRNSVLIFGEPGLEKDNIAALIHFSSSYRKEPIVKVNCSKLQASGADLFGRAGGKMGLLEALGEGTLIFNNIQDLPAELFKPVADFLRTNTYLPVIRFEENSIDIKTSQARIIIISEKKLVAIDSLVESEIKVPPLRVRKTDLEDLTNYYISLSCRTKGIKKSHVTPEALRRLQAYDFPNNLRELENLIERALVQLQGCTDITEEVIWPSQGKKKQFRLNLLNAYPKLRQFLRSSWWPDKINYGFTLVAFALINIILFVGPQTRSQNFALNLFWAWWWPLVLIGFPFVGRVWCAICPFMIYGEIVQKLSLWLFPRQLKRWPRREAEQWGGWFLFGLFVLILLWEELWNLENTAYLSSCLLLLITSGAIICSAIFERRFWCRYLCPIGGMNGMFAKLSMTELRAQQGICSAECTTYQCYKGGPQKGEGMETDGCPLYSHPAQLEDNRDCVLCMTCLKACPHRSVEFNLRPPGIELWTTHVPRSYEVALLLLLLNTVFLHHLLEIQDWLGLSLNLTQFWTHFLVSLVALSLPALIPLAGYGIMRIIYRINTKIKPRSFIVLAYGYLPLVLAGNLAHYLKLLMGEAGKILPVSLATFGLSGENLPILVAHPAAIAFLQGTTLVFGVILSVILTQKIARQSFKFLSIQHLCTVLLAFGMWKIILGV
;
A
#
# COMPACT_ATOMS: atom_id res chain seq x y z
N MET A 1 84.16 12.29 -26.02
CA MET A 1 83.68 13.69 -26.08
C MET A 1 84.78 14.57 -25.52
N ILE A 2 85.05 15.73 -26.11
CA ILE A 2 85.92 16.74 -25.45
C ILE A 2 85.14 17.23 -24.21
N PHE A 3 85.83 17.54 -23.11
CA PHE A 3 85.19 17.91 -21.83
C PHE A 3 84.14 19.04 -21.97
N ALA A 4 84.42 20.03 -22.83
CA ALA A 4 83.48 21.12 -23.14
C ALA A 4 82.19 20.66 -23.84
N ASP A 5 82.26 19.60 -24.67
CA ASP A 5 81.10 19.03 -25.36
C ASP A 5 80.21 18.24 -24.39
N LEU A 6 80.79 17.61 -23.37
CA LEU A 6 80.06 16.82 -22.37
C LEU A 6 79.20 17.73 -21.46
N VAL A 7 79.79 18.82 -20.96
CA VAL A 7 79.06 19.81 -20.13
C VAL A 7 77.88 20.39 -20.90
N THR A 8 78.11 20.79 -22.16
CA THR A 8 77.07 21.33 -23.04
C THR A 8 75.95 20.30 -23.26
N TRP A 9 76.31 19.04 -23.50
CA TRP A 9 75.33 17.97 -23.67
C TRP A 9 74.49 17.74 -22.41
N LEU A 10 75.11 17.72 -21.22
CA LEU A 10 74.40 17.57 -19.95
C LEU A 10 73.45 18.74 -19.70
N GLN A 11 73.85 19.96 -20.07
CA GLN A 11 73.02 21.16 -19.93
C GLN A 11 71.86 21.24 -20.93
N GLU A 12 71.98 20.63 -22.12
CA GLU A 12 70.93 20.72 -23.13
C GLU A 12 69.97 19.52 -23.13
N ARG A 13 70.44 18.34 -22.72
CA ARG A 13 69.74 17.07 -22.95
C ARG A 13 69.37 16.31 -21.68
N THR A 14 69.63 16.85 -20.49
CA THR A 14 69.27 16.19 -19.23
C THR A 14 68.50 17.10 -18.28
N ALA A 15 67.98 16.52 -17.20
CA ALA A 15 67.36 17.26 -16.10
C ALA A 15 68.35 18.25 -15.41
N LEU A 16 69.66 18.12 -15.65
CA LEU A 16 70.71 19.01 -15.10
C LEU A 16 70.80 20.37 -15.81
N SER A 17 70.05 20.57 -16.90
CA SER A 17 69.89 21.85 -17.62
C SER A 17 69.53 23.04 -16.73
N ARG A 18 68.90 22.77 -15.59
CA ARG A 18 68.44 23.79 -14.63
C ARG A 18 69.49 24.19 -13.58
N LEU A 19 70.64 23.53 -13.56
CA LEU A 19 71.75 23.84 -12.66
C LEU A 19 72.71 24.83 -13.32
N SER A 20 73.34 25.68 -12.52
CA SER A 20 74.37 26.60 -13.00
C SER A 20 75.53 25.85 -13.66
N LYS A 21 76.17 26.50 -14.64
CA LYS A 21 77.27 25.91 -15.41
C LYS A 21 78.41 25.40 -14.52
N ASN A 22 78.71 26.13 -13.45
CA ASN A 22 79.71 25.77 -12.45
C ASN A 22 79.42 24.42 -11.77
N VAL A 23 78.15 24.08 -11.55
CA VAL A 23 77.73 22.82 -10.92
C VAL A 23 77.82 21.67 -11.92
N VAL A 24 77.41 21.88 -13.18
CA VAL A 24 77.53 20.86 -14.23
C VAL A 24 79.00 20.59 -14.58
N ASP A 25 79.84 21.63 -14.57
CA ASP A 25 81.30 21.54 -14.71
C ASP A 25 81.94 20.69 -13.59
N ALA A 26 81.35 20.71 -12.39
CA ALA A 26 81.81 19.89 -11.25
C ALA A 26 81.29 18.43 -11.30
N ILE A 27 80.16 18.19 -11.96
CA ILE A 27 79.58 16.84 -12.15
C ILE A 27 80.31 16.09 -13.28
N ALA A 28 80.56 16.75 -14.41
CA ALA A 28 81.13 16.15 -15.61
C ALA A 28 82.42 15.30 -15.40
N PRO A 29 83.43 15.72 -14.61
CA PRO A 29 84.65 14.94 -14.41
C PRO A 29 84.48 13.72 -13.49
N ARG A 30 83.34 13.60 -12.79
CA ARG A 30 83.05 12.48 -11.86
C ARG A 30 82.13 11.42 -12.48
N LEU A 31 81.82 11.55 -13.77
CA LEU A 31 81.01 10.59 -14.50
C LEU A 31 81.87 9.42 -15.00
N GLU A 32 81.47 8.20 -14.64
CA GLU A 32 82.06 6.95 -15.11
C GLU A 32 81.21 6.35 -16.22
N ASP A 33 81.84 5.90 -17.30
CA ASP A 33 81.13 5.16 -18.36
C ASP A 33 80.78 3.74 -17.86
N ARG A 34 79.52 3.36 -17.97
CA ARG A 34 79.04 2.00 -17.70
C ARG A 34 78.20 1.48 -18.86
N THR A 35 78.39 0.23 -19.23
CA THR A 35 77.60 -0.44 -20.26
C THR A 35 76.85 -1.64 -19.66
N LEU A 36 75.58 -1.78 -20.03
CA LEU A 36 74.75 -2.91 -19.61
C LEU A 36 74.10 -3.54 -20.83
N ALA A 37 74.24 -4.85 -20.93
CA ALA A 37 73.59 -5.65 -21.96
C ALA A 37 72.06 -5.60 -21.84
N SER A 38 71.38 -5.95 -22.94
CA SER A 38 69.91 -6.08 -23.00
C SER A 38 69.37 -7.05 -21.92
N ASN A 39 68.16 -6.75 -21.44
CA ASN A 39 67.39 -7.52 -20.47
C ASN A 39 68.06 -7.69 -19.09
N ARG A 40 68.84 -6.69 -18.68
CA ARG A 40 69.45 -6.63 -17.35
C ARG A 40 68.75 -5.58 -16.49
N ARG A 41 68.61 -5.88 -15.20
CA ARG A 41 68.03 -4.96 -14.23
C ARG A 41 69.09 -3.92 -13.84
N LEU A 42 68.79 -2.65 -14.08
CA LEU A 42 69.64 -1.52 -13.72
C LEU A 42 69.45 -1.15 -12.24
N VAL A 43 68.20 -1.03 -11.79
CA VAL A 43 67.85 -0.67 -10.40
C VAL A 43 66.65 -1.50 -9.94
N GLU A 44 66.58 -1.82 -8.64
CA GLU A 44 65.51 -2.62 -8.04
C GLU A 44 64.69 -1.81 -7.04
N ARG A 45 63.36 -1.92 -7.13
CA ARG A 45 62.43 -1.27 -6.19
C ARG A 45 62.71 -1.69 -4.75
N GLY A 46 62.80 -0.70 -3.87
CA GLY A 46 62.97 -0.89 -2.42
C GLY A 46 64.44 -0.96 -1.96
N THR A 47 65.41 -0.98 -2.87
CA THR A 47 66.83 -0.90 -2.51
C THR A 47 67.27 0.55 -2.30
N ILE A 48 68.39 0.74 -1.60
CA ILE A 48 69.06 2.04 -1.52
C ILE A 48 69.71 2.30 -2.90
N PRO A 49 69.56 3.50 -3.50
CA PRO A 49 70.21 3.83 -4.75
C PRO A 49 71.73 3.80 -4.57
N ASP A 50 72.41 3.03 -5.42
CA ASP A 50 73.86 2.88 -5.46
C ASP A 50 74.58 4.08 -6.13
N GLY A 51 73.85 4.81 -6.96
CA GLY A 51 74.32 6.04 -7.58
C GLY A 51 73.32 6.62 -8.57
N LEU A 52 73.71 7.73 -9.19
CA LEU A 52 72.94 8.43 -10.21
C LEU A 52 73.36 7.88 -11.59
N TYR A 53 72.39 7.51 -12.41
CA TYR A 53 72.65 7.06 -13.79
C TYR A 53 72.07 8.05 -14.79
N ILE A 54 72.81 8.37 -15.85
CA ILE A 54 72.36 9.20 -16.98
C ILE A 54 72.44 8.34 -18.23
N LEU A 55 71.31 8.09 -18.87
CA LEU A 55 71.26 7.27 -20.09
C LEU A 55 71.87 8.02 -21.28
N ARG A 56 72.91 7.48 -21.90
CA ARG A 56 73.57 8.06 -23.07
C ARG A 56 73.01 7.52 -24.39
N SER A 57 72.76 6.21 -24.46
CA SER A 57 72.18 5.52 -25.62
C SER A 57 71.48 4.24 -25.17
N GLY A 58 70.50 3.78 -25.94
CA GLY A 58 69.69 2.59 -25.63
C GLY A 58 68.28 2.93 -25.13
N ARG A 59 67.53 1.89 -24.74
CA ARG A 59 66.14 1.99 -24.27
C ARG A 59 65.94 1.26 -22.96
N LEU A 60 65.16 1.86 -22.07
CA LEU A 60 64.82 1.31 -20.75
C LEU A 60 63.31 1.16 -20.60
N GLU A 61 62.91 0.15 -19.82
CA GLU A 61 61.53 -0.06 -19.40
C GLU A 61 61.40 0.13 -17.87
N SER A 62 60.36 0.84 -17.47
CA SER A 62 59.90 0.91 -16.08
C SER A 62 58.42 0.48 -16.03
N LYS A 63 57.97 -0.13 -14.94
CA LYS A 63 56.57 -0.58 -14.79
C LYS A 63 55.52 0.51 -15.05
N ASN A 64 55.89 1.78 -14.91
CA ASN A 64 55.01 2.93 -15.14
C ASN A 64 55.24 3.65 -16.48
N GLN A 65 56.31 3.36 -17.24
CA GLN A 65 56.65 4.03 -18.50
C GLN A 65 57.36 3.08 -19.48
N VAL A 66 56.85 3.04 -20.72
CA VAL A 66 57.19 2.03 -21.73
C VAL A 66 58.53 2.30 -22.45
N SER A 67 59.15 3.48 -22.30
CA SER A 67 60.44 3.80 -22.94
C SER A 67 61.03 5.11 -22.40
N LEU A 68 62.14 5.04 -21.64
CA LEU A 68 62.94 6.22 -21.32
C LEU A 68 63.93 6.53 -22.46
N LEU A 69 64.05 7.81 -22.84
CA LEU A 69 64.92 8.29 -23.92
C LEU A 69 66.33 8.65 -23.42
N PRO A 70 67.36 8.64 -24.29
CA PRO A 70 68.68 9.20 -23.97
C PRO A 70 68.57 10.60 -23.37
N GLY A 71 69.31 10.84 -22.28
CA GLY A 71 69.22 12.05 -21.45
C GLY A 71 68.44 11.87 -20.15
N SER A 72 67.75 10.73 -19.98
CA SER A 72 67.03 10.40 -18.74
C SER A 72 67.99 10.24 -17.56
N VAL A 73 67.71 10.92 -16.45
CA VAL A 73 68.47 10.83 -15.20
C VAL A 73 67.71 9.97 -14.20
N ILE A 74 68.34 8.91 -13.72
CA ILE A 74 67.77 7.85 -12.87
C ILE A 74 68.34 7.98 -11.47
N ASN A 75 67.52 7.75 -10.45
CA ASN A 75 67.82 7.90 -9.02
C ASN A 75 68.06 9.32 -8.52
N LEU A 76 67.89 10.37 -9.35
CA LEU A 76 68.14 11.76 -8.95
C LEU A 76 67.30 12.17 -7.73
N ARG A 77 66.01 11.85 -7.78
CA ARG A 77 65.06 12.19 -6.71
C ARG A 77 65.33 11.38 -5.45
N GLU A 78 65.61 10.10 -5.61
CA GLU A 78 65.88 9.16 -4.53
C GLU A 78 67.14 9.54 -3.76
N LEU A 79 68.20 9.96 -4.46
CA LEU A 79 69.44 10.43 -3.86
C LEU A 79 69.26 11.78 -3.14
N ILE A 80 68.58 12.75 -3.75
CA ILE A 80 68.34 14.07 -3.12
C ILE A 80 67.45 13.93 -1.87
N LEU A 81 66.41 13.09 -1.91
CA LEU A 81 65.47 12.90 -0.81
C LEU A 81 65.89 11.80 0.19
N LYS A 82 67.01 11.12 -0.03
CA LYS A 82 67.50 9.97 0.75
C LYS A 82 66.42 8.87 0.91
N GLN A 83 65.74 8.54 -0.18
CA GLN A 83 64.68 7.53 -0.24
C GLN A 83 65.13 6.28 -0.99
N SER A 84 64.47 5.14 -0.74
CA SER A 84 64.69 3.92 -1.53
C SER A 84 64.10 4.06 -2.94
N VAL A 85 64.64 3.25 -3.86
CA VAL A 85 64.27 3.22 -5.27
C VAL A 85 62.79 2.87 -5.43
N ARG A 86 62.07 3.69 -6.21
CA ARG A 86 60.61 3.58 -6.36
C ARG A 86 60.16 2.51 -7.33
N ASP A 87 60.84 2.39 -8.46
CA ASP A 87 60.48 1.49 -9.56
C ASP A 87 61.71 0.71 -10.02
N SER A 88 61.52 -0.58 -10.34
CA SER A 88 62.59 -1.38 -10.95
C SER A 88 62.71 -1.04 -12.44
N ILE A 89 63.95 -0.83 -12.91
CA ILE A 89 64.24 -0.45 -14.29
C ILE A 89 65.04 -1.56 -14.96
N ILE A 90 64.66 -1.93 -16.18
CA ILE A 90 65.30 -2.99 -16.97
C ILE A 90 65.75 -2.41 -18.33
N THR A 91 66.92 -2.83 -18.82
CA THR A 91 67.42 -2.49 -20.15
C THR A 91 66.67 -3.29 -21.21
N LEU A 92 66.15 -2.64 -22.26
CA LEU A 92 65.54 -3.31 -23.41
C LEU A 92 66.59 -3.66 -24.47
N ASP A 93 67.51 -2.73 -24.71
CA ASP A 93 68.65 -2.88 -25.62
C ASP A 93 69.97 -2.77 -24.85
N GLU A 94 71.10 -2.95 -25.52
CA GLU A 94 72.40 -2.56 -24.93
C GLU A 94 72.40 -1.06 -24.66
N CYS A 95 72.65 -0.68 -23.40
CA CYS A 95 72.55 0.70 -22.95
C CYS A 95 73.90 1.20 -22.41
N GLU A 96 74.31 2.39 -22.86
CA GLU A 96 75.44 3.12 -22.30
C GLU A 96 74.95 4.16 -21.29
N PHE A 97 75.62 4.25 -20.15
CA PHE A 97 75.30 5.17 -19.07
C PHE A 97 76.52 5.96 -18.63
N TRP A 98 76.27 7.17 -18.15
CA TRP A 98 77.16 7.83 -17.22
C TRP A 98 76.68 7.59 -15.79
N PHE A 99 77.59 7.13 -14.94
CA PHE A 99 77.32 6.78 -13.55
C PHE A 99 78.14 7.65 -12.60
N ILE A 100 77.53 8.05 -11.49
CA ILE A 100 78.24 8.60 -10.34
C ILE A 100 77.74 7.92 -9.07
N SER A 101 78.67 7.44 -8.24
CA SER A 101 78.32 6.74 -6.98
C SER A 101 77.54 7.65 -6.03
N ALA A 102 76.70 7.04 -5.18
CA ALA A 102 75.92 7.79 -4.19
C ALA A 102 76.81 8.64 -3.27
N GLU A 103 77.98 8.14 -2.88
CA GLU A 103 78.96 8.87 -2.05
C GLU A 103 79.52 10.10 -2.77
N ASN A 104 79.96 9.95 -4.03
CA ASN A 104 80.51 11.05 -4.82
C ASN A 104 79.45 12.10 -5.16
N PHE A 105 78.19 11.67 -5.37
CA PHE A 105 77.07 12.57 -5.61
C PHE A 105 76.64 13.31 -4.34
N GLN A 106 76.68 12.65 -3.18
CA GLN A 106 76.40 13.29 -1.89
C GLN A 106 77.43 14.39 -1.57
N GLU A 107 78.72 14.14 -1.83
CA GLU A 107 79.76 15.17 -1.67
C GLU A 107 79.52 16.38 -2.59
N LEU A 108 79.02 16.15 -3.82
CA LEU A 108 78.64 17.25 -4.72
C LEU A 108 77.43 18.04 -4.19
N ILE A 109 76.43 17.38 -3.61
CA ILE A 109 75.28 18.05 -2.98
C ILE A 109 75.74 18.90 -1.80
N ASP A 110 76.63 18.38 -0.96
CA ASP A 110 77.14 19.08 0.22
C ASP A 110 77.99 20.30 -0.18
N ARG A 111 78.75 20.20 -1.29
CA ARG A 111 79.56 21.30 -1.83
C ARG A 111 78.77 22.33 -2.62
N TYR A 112 77.69 21.92 -3.30
CA TYR A 112 76.82 22.76 -4.10
C TYR A 112 75.35 22.59 -3.71
N PRO A 113 74.89 23.28 -2.64
CA PRO A 113 73.50 23.20 -2.14
C PRO A 113 72.43 23.55 -3.19
N GLU A 114 72.81 24.27 -4.25
CA GLU A 114 71.98 24.59 -5.41
C GLU A 114 71.29 23.35 -6.00
N ILE A 115 71.99 22.20 -6.03
CA ILE A 115 71.45 20.94 -6.55
C ILE A 115 70.18 20.55 -5.78
N SER A 116 70.23 20.53 -4.45
CA SER A 116 69.08 20.14 -3.63
C SER A 116 67.96 21.18 -3.68
N GLN A 117 68.29 22.48 -3.68
CA GLN A 117 67.31 23.57 -3.67
C GLN A 117 66.47 23.61 -4.94
N THR A 118 67.10 23.57 -6.12
CA THR A 118 66.41 23.70 -7.42
C THR A 118 65.42 22.56 -7.66
N PHE A 119 65.84 21.31 -7.41
CA PHE A 119 64.96 20.16 -7.61
C PHE A 119 63.87 20.04 -6.53
N SER A 120 64.13 20.50 -5.30
CA SER A 120 63.10 20.55 -4.24
C SER A 120 62.01 21.58 -4.55
N GLN A 121 62.37 22.76 -5.08
CA GLN A 121 61.40 23.79 -5.50
C GLN A 121 60.52 23.30 -6.66
N GLN A 122 61.10 22.61 -7.64
CA GLN A 122 60.34 22.02 -8.74
C GLN A 122 59.33 20.98 -8.23
N LEU A 123 59.77 20.09 -7.32
CA LEU A 123 58.88 19.09 -6.76
C LEU A 123 57.72 19.73 -6.00
N ALA A 124 57.97 20.82 -5.27
CA ALA A 124 56.94 21.56 -4.56
C ALA A 124 55.89 22.16 -5.52
N GLN A 125 56.33 22.77 -6.62
CA GLN A 125 55.43 23.33 -7.64
C GLN A 125 54.58 22.26 -8.34
N GLU A 126 55.17 21.11 -8.67
CA GLU A 126 54.43 19.98 -9.26
C GLU A 126 53.40 19.41 -8.27
N ILE A 127 53.75 19.29 -6.98
CA ILE A 127 52.82 18.86 -5.93
C ILE A 127 51.69 19.87 -5.75
N GLU A 128 51.99 21.16 -5.73
CA GLU A 128 50.99 22.22 -5.59
C GLU A 128 50.00 22.17 -6.76
N GLN A 129 50.48 22.09 -8.00
CA GLN A 129 49.64 21.95 -9.19
C GLN A 129 48.75 20.71 -9.13
N LEU A 130 49.32 19.53 -8.81
CA LEU A 130 48.55 18.29 -8.68
C LEU A 130 47.52 18.36 -7.54
N SER A 131 47.89 18.98 -6.41
CA SER A 131 46.98 19.16 -5.27
C SER A 131 45.81 20.09 -5.61
N SER A 132 46.05 21.15 -6.37
CA SER A 132 45.01 22.08 -6.84
C SER A 132 44.04 21.40 -7.81
N GLN A 133 44.55 20.55 -8.71
CA GLN A 133 43.72 19.76 -9.62
C GLN A 133 42.87 18.72 -8.87
N LEU A 134 43.46 18.02 -7.90
CA LEU A 134 42.75 17.05 -7.08
C LEU A 134 41.66 17.68 -6.22
N THR A 135 41.96 18.82 -5.58
CA THR A 135 40.96 19.55 -4.77
C THR A 135 39.80 20.04 -5.63
N PHE A 136 40.07 20.59 -6.81
CA PHE A 136 39.03 20.98 -7.77
C PHE A 136 38.13 19.80 -8.17
N GLU A 137 38.69 18.65 -8.54
CA GLU A 137 37.90 17.46 -8.91
C GLU A 137 37.10 16.89 -7.72
N GLN A 138 37.67 16.91 -6.52
CA GLN A 138 36.96 16.49 -5.30
C GLN A 138 35.76 17.38 -4.98
N GLU A 139 35.93 18.70 -5.08
CA GLU A 139 34.84 19.66 -4.90
C GLU A 139 33.76 19.48 -5.97
N ARG A 140 34.17 19.36 -7.23
CA ARG A 140 33.28 19.10 -8.36
C ARG A 140 32.44 17.84 -8.13
N GLN A 141 33.07 16.74 -7.73
CA GLN A 141 32.37 15.49 -7.45
C GLN A 141 31.38 15.65 -6.29
N THR A 142 31.78 16.36 -5.23
CA THR A 142 30.94 16.60 -4.04
C THR A 142 29.70 17.43 -4.38
N ILE A 143 29.84 18.45 -5.22
CA ILE A 143 28.74 19.33 -5.65
C ILE A 143 27.76 18.58 -6.56
N LEU A 144 28.25 17.78 -7.51
CA LEU A 144 27.39 17.11 -8.49
C LEU A 144 26.68 15.87 -7.92
N ARG A 145 27.30 15.15 -6.98
CA ARG A 145 26.82 13.85 -6.45
C ARG A 145 25.32 13.80 -6.09
N PRO A 146 24.73 14.81 -5.41
CA PRO A 146 23.30 14.77 -5.05
C PRO A 146 22.35 14.85 -6.25
N TYR A 147 22.82 15.33 -7.39
CA TYR A 147 21.99 15.67 -8.55
C TYR A 147 22.27 14.80 -9.79
N LEU A 148 23.31 13.96 -9.75
CA LEU A 148 23.75 13.14 -10.89
C LEU A 148 22.67 12.17 -11.39
N VAL A 149 22.49 12.15 -12.70
CA VAL A 149 21.68 11.16 -13.42
C VAL A 149 22.61 10.15 -14.09
N THR A 150 22.73 8.95 -13.52
CA THR A 150 23.76 7.99 -13.96
C THR A 150 23.45 7.29 -15.28
N LYS A 151 22.17 7.15 -15.63
CA LYS A 151 21.73 6.50 -16.87
C LYS A 151 20.31 6.91 -17.25
N ALA A 152 20.01 6.84 -18.54
CA ALA A 152 18.62 6.80 -19.00
C ALA A 152 17.97 5.49 -18.51
N LYS A 153 16.73 5.55 -18.03
CA LYS A 153 16.01 4.36 -17.56
C LYS A 153 15.72 3.41 -18.72
N ARG A 154 15.18 3.96 -19.82
CA ARG A 154 14.70 3.20 -20.98
C ARG A 154 14.48 4.10 -22.20
N GLY A 155 14.45 3.51 -23.39
CA GLY A 155 13.96 4.17 -24.60
C GLY A 155 12.43 4.39 -24.59
N ILE A 156 11.95 5.17 -25.54
CA ILE A 156 10.51 5.35 -25.79
C ILE A 156 9.93 4.03 -26.32
N ILE A 157 8.81 3.59 -25.74
CA ILE A 157 8.11 2.33 -26.05
C ILE A 157 6.82 2.65 -26.80
N GLY A 158 6.43 1.76 -27.72
CA GLY A 158 5.21 1.89 -28.52
C GLY A 158 5.46 2.09 -30.02
N LYS A 159 4.44 1.84 -30.82
CA LYS A 159 4.47 1.90 -32.29
C LYS A 159 3.61 3.04 -32.86
N SER A 160 2.92 3.80 -32.02
CA SER A 160 2.07 4.90 -32.45
C SER A 160 2.86 5.98 -33.19
N ARG A 161 2.16 6.73 -34.06
CA ARG A 161 2.72 7.93 -34.71
C ARG A 161 3.34 8.91 -33.69
N TYR A 162 2.77 8.98 -32.49
CA TYR A 162 3.27 9.84 -31.41
C TYR A 162 4.57 9.34 -30.80
N ALA A 163 4.72 8.03 -30.61
CA ALA A 163 5.97 7.42 -30.14
C ALA A 163 7.09 7.58 -31.18
N THR A 164 6.79 7.36 -32.46
CA THR A 164 7.76 7.54 -33.56
C THR A 164 8.20 8.99 -33.69
N ARG A 165 7.26 9.95 -33.68
CA ARG A 165 7.57 11.38 -33.68
C ARG A 165 8.44 11.77 -32.48
N LEU A 166 8.11 11.28 -31.28
CA LEU A 166 8.89 11.58 -30.08
C LEU A 166 10.32 11.05 -30.17
N ARG A 167 10.55 9.84 -30.71
CA ARG A 167 11.91 9.31 -30.96
C ARG A 167 12.68 10.18 -31.95
N SER A 168 12.04 10.62 -33.03
CA SER A 168 12.65 11.52 -34.01
C SER A 168 13.02 12.87 -33.40
N GLN A 169 12.13 13.46 -32.58
CA GLN A 169 12.41 14.73 -31.88
C GLN A 169 13.55 14.60 -30.86
N ILE A 170 13.62 13.48 -30.12
CA ILE A 170 14.74 13.20 -29.20
C ILE A 170 16.06 13.10 -29.97
N LYS A 171 16.07 12.39 -31.12
CA LYS A 171 17.26 12.25 -31.96
C LYS A 171 17.73 13.61 -32.49
N GLN A 172 16.82 14.39 -33.08
CA GLN A 172 17.12 15.72 -33.59
C GLN A 172 17.64 16.64 -32.48
N ALA A 173 17.00 16.63 -31.30
CA ALA A 173 17.49 17.39 -30.16
C ALA A 173 18.88 16.91 -29.70
N SER A 174 19.22 15.62 -29.81
CA SER A 174 20.53 15.11 -29.42
C SER A 174 21.68 15.53 -30.35
N GLU A 175 21.38 15.95 -31.59
CA GLU A 175 22.36 16.37 -32.59
C GLU A 175 22.92 17.78 -32.32
N THR A 176 22.15 18.64 -31.66
CA THR A 176 22.58 20.01 -31.29
C THR A 176 22.78 20.17 -29.79
N ARG A 177 23.56 21.18 -29.38
CA ARG A 177 23.75 21.56 -27.95
C ARG A 177 22.69 22.53 -27.45
N ASN A 178 21.69 22.84 -28.27
CA ASN A 178 20.74 23.90 -28.00
C ASN A 178 19.82 23.52 -26.83
N SER A 179 19.27 24.56 -26.18
CA SER A 179 18.34 24.38 -25.08
C SER A 179 17.07 23.68 -25.56
N VAL A 180 16.49 22.83 -24.70
CA VAL A 180 15.30 22.02 -25.04
C VAL A 180 14.22 22.18 -23.99
N LEU A 181 12.99 22.51 -24.40
CA LEU A 181 11.81 22.57 -23.54
C LEU A 181 10.97 21.31 -23.72
N ILE A 182 10.86 20.50 -22.68
CA ILE A 182 10.04 19.30 -22.64
C ILE A 182 8.81 19.58 -21.78
N PHE A 183 7.63 19.60 -22.40
CA PHE A 183 6.39 19.87 -21.67
C PHE A 183 5.30 18.83 -21.93
N GLY A 184 4.41 18.67 -20.96
CA GLY A 184 3.30 17.73 -21.01
C GLY A 184 2.76 17.41 -19.63
N GLU A 185 1.66 16.68 -19.55
CA GLU A 185 0.98 16.35 -18.28
C GLU A 185 1.89 15.64 -17.25
N PRO A 186 1.49 15.66 -15.96
CA PRO A 186 2.14 14.88 -14.92
C PRO A 186 2.23 13.38 -15.26
N GLY A 187 3.31 12.74 -14.81
CA GLY A 187 3.47 11.29 -14.95
C GLY A 187 3.93 10.78 -16.32
N LEU A 188 4.38 11.65 -17.22
CA LEU A 188 4.90 11.28 -18.56
C LEU A 188 6.40 10.93 -18.61
N GLU A 189 7.07 10.81 -17.46
CA GLU A 189 8.52 10.53 -17.38
C GLU A 189 9.39 11.48 -18.23
N LYS A 190 9.05 12.77 -18.24
CA LYS A 190 9.76 13.82 -18.99
C LYS A 190 11.25 13.90 -18.64
N ASP A 191 11.62 13.55 -17.41
CA ASP A 191 13.00 13.48 -16.96
C ASP A 191 13.79 12.34 -17.61
N ASN A 192 13.15 11.21 -17.92
CA ASN A 192 13.78 10.17 -18.71
C ASN A 192 13.99 10.60 -20.17
N ILE A 193 13.09 11.41 -20.72
CA ILE A 193 13.26 12.00 -22.07
C ILE A 193 14.47 12.93 -22.10
N ALA A 194 14.62 13.79 -21.09
CA ALA A 194 15.80 14.64 -20.95
C ALA A 194 17.10 13.82 -20.87
N ALA A 195 17.10 12.74 -20.09
CA ALA A 195 18.24 11.83 -20.02
C ALA A 195 18.54 11.17 -21.38
N LEU A 196 17.52 10.73 -22.12
CA LEU A 196 17.70 10.15 -23.46
C LEU A 196 18.35 11.12 -24.44
N ILE A 197 18.01 12.41 -24.40
CA ILE A 197 18.63 13.44 -25.25
C ILE A 197 20.13 13.53 -24.96
N HIS A 198 20.51 13.62 -23.69
CA HIS A 198 21.91 13.69 -23.29
C HIS A 198 22.71 12.43 -23.67
N PHE A 199 22.22 11.24 -23.30
CA PHE A 199 22.93 9.99 -23.57
C PHE A 199 22.97 9.59 -25.06
N SER A 200 22.14 10.21 -25.91
CA SER A 200 22.20 10.05 -27.37
C SER A 200 23.13 11.07 -28.06
N SER A 201 23.64 12.07 -27.33
CA SER A 201 24.51 13.12 -27.88
C SER A 201 25.99 12.72 -27.90
N SER A 202 26.82 13.52 -28.58
CA SER A 202 28.30 13.39 -28.56
C SER A 202 28.89 13.58 -27.15
N TYR A 203 28.17 14.24 -26.25
CA TYR A 203 28.60 14.57 -24.88
C TYR A 203 28.08 13.58 -23.82
N ARG A 204 27.70 12.36 -24.22
CA ARG A 204 27.19 11.31 -23.31
C ARG A 204 28.15 10.90 -22.17
N LYS A 205 29.42 11.30 -22.25
CA LYS A 205 30.44 11.04 -21.22
C LYS A 205 30.50 12.15 -20.16
N GLU A 206 29.95 13.33 -20.47
CA GLU A 206 29.92 14.47 -19.55
C GLU A 206 28.84 14.28 -18.48
N PRO A 207 28.96 14.93 -17.30
CA PRO A 207 27.98 14.79 -16.25
C PRO A 207 26.63 15.38 -16.66
N ILE A 208 25.56 14.69 -16.28
CA ILE A 208 24.19 15.19 -16.34
C ILE A 208 23.63 15.30 -14.92
N VAL A 209 23.08 16.46 -14.59
CA VAL A 209 22.46 16.71 -13.29
C VAL A 209 21.01 17.13 -13.43
N LYS A 210 20.16 16.67 -12.51
CA LYS A 210 18.75 17.01 -12.44
C LYS A 210 18.44 17.74 -11.15
N VAL A 211 17.95 18.98 -11.29
CA VAL A 211 17.57 19.83 -10.18
C VAL A 211 16.07 20.07 -10.22
N ASN A 212 15.41 19.95 -9.07
CA ASN A 212 14.00 20.31 -8.94
C ASN A 212 13.90 21.78 -8.56
N CYS A 213 13.21 22.58 -9.36
CA CYS A 213 13.18 24.04 -9.19
C CYS A 213 12.57 24.47 -7.86
N SER A 214 11.61 23.68 -7.33
CA SER A 214 11.03 23.87 -5.99
C SER A 214 12.03 23.79 -4.82
N LYS A 215 13.22 23.22 -5.04
CA LYS A 215 14.27 23.06 -4.02
C LYS A 215 15.40 24.08 -4.13
N LEU A 216 15.39 24.93 -5.15
CA LEU A 216 16.41 25.95 -5.35
C LEU A 216 16.20 27.12 -4.40
N GLN A 217 17.29 27.61 -3.80
CA GLN A 217 17.25 28.84 -3.02
C GLN A 217 16.96 30.04 -3.91
N ALA A 218 16.10 30.97 -3.47
CA ALA A 218 15.77 32.18 -4.23
C ALA A 218 17.00 33.04 -4.58
N SER A 219 18.06 32.97 -3.78
CA SER A 219 19.35 33.63 -4.03
C SER A 219 20.10 33.09 -5.25
N GLY A 220 19.86 31.84 -5.67
CA GLY A 220 20.53 31.22 -6.82
C GLY A 220 21.93 30.70 -6.53
N ALA A 221 22.36 30.72 -5.27
CA ALA A 221 23.71 30.32 -4.87
C ALA A 221 24.06 28.87 -5.26
N ASP A 222 23.07 27.98 -5.29
CA ASP A 222 23.28 26.58 -5.71
C ASP A 222 23.59 26.46 -7.21
N LEU A 223 23.01 27.32 -8.05
CA LEU A 223 23.17 27.30 -9.51
C LEU A 223 24.42 28.06 -9.97
N PHE A 224 24.52 29.32 -9.52
CA PHE A 224 25.52 30.29 -9.98
C PHE A 224 26.76 30.36 -9.07
N GLY A 225 26.73 29.71 -7.90
CA GLY A 225 27.82 29.77 -6.94
C GLY A 225 27.90 31.11 -6.21
N ARG A 226 28.95 31.29 -5.40
CA ARG A 226 29.25 32.55 -4.72
C ARG A 226 30.59 33.12 -5.20
N ALA A 227 30.67 34.44 -5.36
CA ALA A 227 31.94 35.12 -5.60
C ALA A 227 32.91 34.83 -4.43
N GLY A 228 34.17 34.50 -4.74
CA GLY A 228 35.20 34.15 -3.75
C GLY A 228 34.90 32.92 -2.88
N GLY A 229 33.85 32.15 -3.19
CA GLY A 229 33.32 31.10 -2.32
C GLY A 229 33.04 29.79 -3.06
N LYS A 230 32.00 29.09 -2.60
CA LYS A 230 31.66 27.76 -3.11
C LYS A 230 31.22 27.83 -4.59
N MET A 231 31.82 26.96 -5.40
CA MET A 231 31.49 26.73 -6.81
C MET A 231 30.00 26.39 -7.01
N GLY A 232 29.40 26.93 -8.07
CA GLY A 232 28.02 26.66 -8.47
C GLY A 232 27.87 25.41 -9.34
N LEU A 233 26.63 24.94 -9.52
CA LEU A 233 26.35 23.77 -10.38
C LEU A 233 26.77 23.99 -11.84
N LEU A 234 26.60 25.21 -12.40
CA LEU A 234 26.98 25.50 -13.79
C LEU A 234 28.48 25.44 -14.03
N GLU A 235 29.27 25.83 -13.03
CA GLU A 235 30.73 25.77 -13.07
C GLU A 235 31.23 24.33 -12.90
N ALA A 236 30.69 23.60 -11.93
CA ALA A 236 31.04 22.20 -11.69
C ALA A 236 30.65 21.28 -12.88
N LEU A 237 29.58 21.61 -13.60
CA LEU A 237 29.11 20.86 -14.76
C LEU A 237 30.04 20.99 -15.98
N GLY A 238 30.66 22.15 -16.18
CA GLY A 238 31.44 22.47 -17.37
C GLY A 238 30.64 22.27 -18.65
N GLU A 239 31.02 21.26 -19.43
CA GLU A 239 30.42 20.90 -20.72
C GLU A 239 29.22 19.93 -20.63
N GLY A 240 28.78 19.62 -19.40
CA GLY A 240 27.69 18.71 -19.10
C GLY A 240 26.28 19.18 -19.43
N THR A 241 25.28 18.56 -18.82
CA THR A 241 23.86 18.88 -19.03
C THR A 241 23.12 19.13 -17.72
N LEU A 242 22.43 20.26 -17.62
CA LEU A 242 21.57 20.62 -16.49
C LEU A 242 20.09 20.45 -16.87
N ILE A 243 19.37 19.66 -16.08
CA ILE A 243 17.92 19.49 -16.21
C ILE A 243 17.21 20.32 -15.13
N PHE A 244 16.42 21.30 -15.56
CA PHE A 244 15.46 22.01 -14.72
C PHE A 244 14.14 21.26 -14.67
N ASN A 245 13.88 20.54 -13.58
CA ASN A 245 12.63 19.83 -13.38
C ASN A 245 11.59 20.74 -12.71
N ASN A 246 10.39 20.80 -13.29
CA ASN A 246 9.28 21.65 -12.86
C ASN A 246 9.62 23.14 -12.83
N ILE A 247 10.01 23.69 -13.97
CA ILE A 247 10.40 25.11 -14.08
C ILE A 247 9.31 26.10 -13.66
N GLN A 248 8.03 25.68 -13.68
CA GLN A 248 6.93 26.49 -13.17
C GLN A 248 7.02 26.77 -11.66
N ASP A 249 7.79 25.97 -10.91
CA ASP A 249 8.01 26.12 -9.47
C ASP A 249 9.28 26.94 -9.16
N LEU A 250 9.90 27.57 -10.18
CA LEU A 250 11.09 28.39 -9.99
C LEU A 250 10.75 29.68 -9.22
N PRO A 251 11.55 30.07 -8.20
CA PRO A 251 11.40 31.37 -7.54
C PRO A 251 11.44 32.53 -8.55
N ALA A 252 10.55 33.50 -8.40
CA ALA A 252 10.43 34.62 -9.33
C ALA A 252 11.73 35.43 -9.49
N GLU A 253 12.49 35.56 -8.40
CA GLU A 253 13.81 36.23 -8.36
C GLU A 253 14.85 35.54 -9.25
N LEU A 254 14.76 34.21 -9.40
CA LEU A 254 15.69 33.43 -10.23
C LEU A 254 15.32 33.39 -11.71
N PHE A 255 14.09 33.74 -12.05
CA PHE A 255 13.63 33.65 -13.43
C PHE A 255 14.45 34.55 -14.35
N LYS A 256 14.72 35.79 -13.94
CA LYS A 256 15.49 36.76 -14.75
C LYS A 256 16.94 36.32 -14.96
N PRO A 257 17.73 35.96 -13.92
CA PRO A 257 19.09 35.42 -14.10
C PRO A 257 19.15 34.17 -14.98
N VAL A 258 18.20 33.24 -14.84
CA VAL A 258 18.16 32.02 -15.68
C VAL A 258 17.81 32.37 -17.13
N ALA A 259 16.90 33.31 -17.37
CA ALA A 259 16.56 33.77 -18.70
C ALA A 259 17.73 34.48 -19.40
N ASP A 260 18.48 35.31 -18.67
CA ASP A 260 19.66 36.00 -19.18
C ASP A 260 20.78 34.99 -19.51
N PHE A 261 20.96 33.97 -18.67
CA PHE A 261 21.88 32.87 -18.94
C PHE A 261 21.50 32.07 -20.20
N LEU A 262 20.22 31.74 -20.38
CA LEU A 262 19.74 31.03 -21.57
C LEU A 262 19.97 31.82 -22.87
N ARG A 263 20.03 33.15 -22.81
CA ARG A 263 20.28 34.02 -23.98
C ARG A 263 21.76 34.22 -24.28
N THR A 264 22.57 34.39 -23.25
CA THR A 264 23.95 34.89 -23.38
C THR A 264 25.02 33.84 -23.07
N ASN A 265 24.65 32.68 -22.51
CA ASN A 265 25.55 31.68 -21.93
C ASN A 265 26.49 32.22 -20.84
N THR A 266 26.20 33.41 -20.31
CA THR A 266 26.95 34.04 -19.22
C THR A 266 26.10 34.21 -17.98
N TYR A 267 26.72 34.15 -16.81
CA TYR A 267 26.05 34.32 -15.53
C TYR A 267 26.93 35.07 -14.53
N LEU A 268 26.27 35.63 -13.52
CA LEU A 268 26.91 36.34 -12.41
C LEU A 268 26.80 35.50 -11.13
N PRO A 269 27.92 35.16 -10.46
CA PRO A 269 27.89 34.53 -9.14
C PRO A 269 27.18 35.40 -8.10
N VAL A 270 26.66 34.76 -7.05
CA VAL A 270 25.97 35.48 -5.96
C VAL A 270 27.01 36.21 -5.08
N ILE A 271 26.80 37.50 -4.89
CA ILE A 271 27.70 38.38 -4.12
C ILE A 271 27.19 38.54 -2.68
N ARG A 272 28.09 38.57 -1.69
CA ARG A 272 27.80 39.15 -0.37
C ARG A 272 28.23 40.61 -0.40
N PHE A 273 27.39 41.51 0.11
CA PHE A 273 27.64 42.95 0.16
C PHE A 273 29.11 43.26 0.48
N GLU A 274 29.75 44.14 -0.33
CA GLU A 274 31.12 44.70 -0.23
C GLU A 274 32.26 44.14 -1.12
N GLU A 275 32.01 43.29 -2.12
CA GLU A 275 33.06 42.90 -3.11
C GLU A 275 32.98 43.71 -4.43
N ASN A 276 34.10 44.35 -4.81
CA ASN A 276 34.20 45.34 -5.90
C ASN A 276 34.60 44.76 -7.29
N SER A 277 34.77 43.44 -7.45
CA SER A 277 35.17 42.83 -8.73
C SER A 277 34.10 41.90 -9.28
N ILE A 278 33.45 42.30 -10.38
CA ILE A 278 32.40 41.53 -11.06
C ILE A 278 33.01 40.76 -12.23
N ASP A 279 33.35 39.50 -12.01
CA ASP A 279 33.77 38.61 -13.11
C ASP A 279 32.56 37.87 -13.66
N ILE A 280 32.15 38.24 -14.88
CA ILE A 280 31.13 37.52 -15.64
C ILE A 280 31.70 36.14 -16.04
N LYS A 281 31.03 35.06 -15.63
CA LYS A 281 31.43 33.69 -15.97
C LYS A 281 30.65 33.18 -17.17
N THR A 282 31.28 32.38 -18.01
CA THR A 282 30.66 31.72 -19.18
C THR A 282 30.54 30.23 -18.92
N SER A 283 29.41 29.61 -19.27
CA SER A 283 29.23 28.14 -19.18
C SER A 283 28.76 27.58 -20.51
N GLN A 284 29.32 26.43 -20.89
CA GLN A 284 28.90 25.67 -22.09
C GLN A 284 27.91 24.54 -21.73
N ALA A 285 27.38 24.54 -20.51
CA ALA A 285 26.45 23.51 -20.06
C ALA A 285 25.15 23.54 -20.86
N ARG A 286 24.76 22.37 -21.37
CA ARG A 286 23.49 22.21 -22.08
C ARG A 286 22.31 22.29 -21.11
N ILE A 287 21.29 23.07 -21.44
CA ILE A 287 20.10 23.23 -20.59
C ILE A 287 18.88 22.50 -21.15
N ILE A 288 18.26 21.65 -20.32
CA ILE A 288 16.99 21.00 -20.63
C ILE A 288 15.95 21.38 -19.59
N ILE A 289 14.83 21.93 -20.03
CA ILE A 289 13.78 22.46 -19.18
C ILE A 289 12.56 21.52 -19.23
N ILE A 290 12.02 21.18 -18.07
CA ILE A 290 10.83 20.33 -17.95
C ILE A 290 9.68 21.12 -17.33
N SER A 291 8.54 21.12 -18.01
CA SER A 291 7.32 21.80 -17.56
C SER A 291 6.07 20.91 -17.67
N GLU A 292 5.02 21.26 -16.93
CA GLU A 292 3.70 20.63 -17.09
C GLU A 292 2.88 21.21 -18.24
N LYS A 293 3.04 22.51 -18.49
CA LYS A 293 2.33 23.24 -19.54
C LYS A 293 3.32 24.07 -20.36
N LYS A 294 2.90 24.49 -21.54
CA LYS A 294 3.69 25.43 -22.33
C LYS A 294 3.71 26.77 -21.59
N LEU A 295 4.91 27.31 -21.33
CA LEU A 295 5.12 28.55 -20.60
C LEU A 295 5.60 29.62 -21.59
N VAL A 296 4.76 30.62 -21.85
CA VAL A 296 5.03 31.67 -22.84
C VAL A 296 6.34 32.42 -22.55
N ALA A 297 6.64 32.66 -21.27
CA ALA A 297 7.85 33.37 -20.85
C ALA A 297 9.17 32.65 -21.19
N ILE A 298 9.15 31.32 -21.33
CA ILE A 298 10.33 30.50 -21.60
C ILE A 298 10.39 30.08 -23.07
N ASP A 299 9.23 30.03 -23.73
CA ASP A 299 9.07 29.62 -25.13
C ASP A 299 9.99 30.38 -26.08
N SER A 300 10.11 31.71 -25.88
CA SER A 300 10.97 32.58 -26.67
C SER A 300 12.48 32.43 -26.39
N LEU A 301 12.85 31.71 -25.33
CA LEU A 301 14.24 31.57 -24.86
C LEU A 301 14.85 30.22 -25.24
N VAL A 302 14.05 29.31 -25.82
CA VAL A 302 14.46 27.93 -26.07
C VAL A 302 14.31 27.63 -27.55
N GLU A 303 15.35 27.08 -28.16
CA GLU A 303 15.39 26.87 -29.60
C GLU A 303 14.65 25.60 -30.06
N SER A 304 14.41 24.65 -29.15
CA SER A 304 13.72 23.40 -29.49
C SER A 304 12.69 22.99 -28.45
N GLU A 305 11.50 22.63 -28.92
CA GLU A 305 10.38 22.23 -28.08
C GLU A 305 9.93 20.79 -28.35
N ILE A 306 9.71 20.03 -27.27
CA ILE A 306 9.20 18.67 -27.30
C ILE A 306 7.93 18.59 -26.46
N LYS A 307 6.78 18.55 -27.13
CA LYS A 307 5.49 18.24 -26.51
C LYS A 307 5.36 16.73 -26.31
N VAL A 308 5.29 16.29 -25.07
CA VAL A 308 5.05 14.90 -24.72
C VAL A 308 3.53 14.67 -24.66
N PRO A 309 2.95 13.88 -25.56
CA PRO A 309 1.51 13.70 -25.59
C PRO A 309 1.05 12.71 -24.50
N PRO A 310 -0.14 12.94 -23.91
CA PRO A 310 -0.65 12.12 -22.83
C PRO A 310 -1.00 10.70 -23.29
N LEU A 311 -1.04 9.76 -22.35
CA LEU A 311 -1.27 8.34 -22.61
C LEU A 311 -2.64 8.10 -23.28
N ARG A 312 -3.67 8.89 -22.93
CA ARG A 312 -5.01 8.80 -23.54
C ARG A 312 -5.08 9.02 -25.05
N VAL A 313 -4.11 9.74 -25.65
CA VAL A 313 -4.06 9.92 -27.12
C VAL A 313 -3.18 8.89 -27.82
N ARG A 314 -2.42 8.08 -27.07
CA ARG A 314 -1.54 7.01 -27.59
C ARG A 314 -1.92 5.64 -27.02
N LYS A 315 -3.23 5.37 -26.95
CA LYS A 315 -3.81 4.11 -26.43
C LYS A 315 -3.31 2.86 -27.17
N THR A 316 -2.89 2.98 -28.43
CA THR A 316 -2.28 1.89 -29.21
C THR A 316 -0.95 1.41 -28.62
N ASP A 317 -0.26 2.25 -27.84
CA ASP A 317 1.02 1.89 -27.20
C ASP A 317 0.84 1.17 -25.86
N LEU A 318 -0.39 1.08 -25.34
CA LEU A 318 -0.67 0.52 -24.01
C LEU A 318 -0.27 -0.94 -23.91
N GLU A 319 -0.44 -1.73 -24.97
CA GLU A 319 -0.04 -3.14 -24.97
C GLU A 319 1.47 -3.30 -24.80
N ASP A 320 2.24 -2.60 -25.64
CA ASP A 320 3.71 -2.60 -25.58
C ASP A 320 4.22 -2.10 -24.22
N LEU A 321 3.62 -1.02 -23.70
CA LEU A 321 3.95 -0.46 -22.38
C LEU A 321 3.64 -1.44 -21.26
N THR A 322 2.48 -2.09 -21.32
CA THR A 322 2.04 -3.03 -20.29
C THR A 322 2.95 -4.25 -20.24
N ASN A 323 3.25 -4.84 -21.41
CA ASN A 323 4.17 -5.95 -21.53
C ASN A 323 5.59 -5.61 -21.04
N TYR A 324 6.04 -4.38 -21.30
CA TYR A 324 7.31 -3.89 -20.79
C TYR A 324 7.33 -3.81 -19.26
N TYR A 325 6.37 -3.13 -18.64
CA TYR A 325 6.33 -2.97 -17.18
C TYR A 325 6.17 -4.30 -16.45
N ILE A 326 5.44 -5.25 -17.04
CA ILE A 326 5.36 -6.63 -16.52
C ILE A 326 6.72 -7.29 -16.58
N SER A 327 7.38 -7.27 -17.73
CA SER A 327 8.69 -7.90 -17.88
C SER A 327 9.74 -7.26 -16.96
N LEU A 328 9.69 -5.94 -16.77
CA LEU A 328 10.59 -5.22 -15.87
C LEU A 328 10.35 -5.67 -14.42
N SER A 329 9.10 -5.58 -13.96
CA SER A 329 8.71 -5.92 -12.58
C SER A 329 8.97 -7.39 -12.24
N CYS A 330 8.66 -8.32 -13.14
CA CYS A 330 8.92 -9.75 -12.97
C CYS A 330 10.42 -10.03 -12.81
N ARG A 331 11.28 -9.39 -13.61
CA ARG A 331 12.74 -9.54 -13.51
C ARG A 331 13.28 -8.98 -12.19
N THR A 332 12.83 -7.79 -11.80
CA THR A 332 13.29 -7.16 -10.55
C THR A 332 12.86 -7.92 -9.30
N LYS A 333 11.69 -8.57 -9.32
CA LYS A 333 11.14 -9.32 -8.18
C LYS A 333 11.42 -10.82 -8.21
N GLY A 334 12.05 -11.35 -9.26
CA GLY A 334 12.30 -12.79 -9.42
C GLY A 334 11.04 -13.64 -9.61
N ILE A 335 9.98 -13.07 -10.18
CA ILE A 335 8.66 -13.74 -10.36
C ILE A 335 8.55 -14.25 -11.80
N LYS A 336 7.84 -15.37 -12.01
CA LYS A 336 7.54 -15.90 -13.36
C LYS A 336 6.81 -14.84 -14.21
N LYS A 337 7.11 -14.78 -15.50
CA LYS A 337 6.52 -13.80 -16.42
C LYS A 337 5.01 -13.99 -16.50
N SER A 338 4.27 -12.93 -16.23
CA SER A 338 2.81 -12.88 -16.32
C SER A 338 2.32 -12.33 -17.66
N HIS A 339 1.07 -12.61 -18.03
CA HIS A 339 0.44 -12.15 -19.26
C HIS A 339 -0.85 -11.38 -18.94
N VAL A 340 -1.15 -10.33 -19.70
CA VAL A 340 -2.42 -9.60 -19.55
C VAL A 340 -3.47 -10.21 -20.46
N THR A 341 -4.67 -10.44 -19.94
CA THR A 341 -5.75 -10.98 -20.77
C THR A 341 -6.27 -9.92 -21.76
N PRO A 342 -6.81 -10.31 -22.93
CA PRO A 342 -7.36 -9.37 -23.90
C PRO A 342 -8.45 -8.45 -23.33
N GLU A 343 -9.26 -8.92 -22.39
CA GLU A 343 -10.30 -8.15 -21.70
C GLU A 343 -9.68 -7.05 -20.83
N ALA A 344 -8.65 -7.41 -20.06
CA ALA A 344 -7.92 -6.49 -19.20
C ALA A 344 -7.22 -5.40 -20.03
N LEU A 345 -6.65 -5.76 -21.19
CA LEU A 345 -6.06 -4.81 -22.13
C LEU A 345 -7.10 -3.85 -22.73
N ARG A 346 -8.27 -4.36 -23.17
CA ARG A 346 -9.37 -3.51 -23.64
C ARG A 346 -9.82 -2.53 -22.56
N ARG A 347 -9.86 -2.96 -21.30
CA ARG A 347 -10.23 -2.08 -20.18
C ARG A 347 -9.18 -1.01 -19.91
N LEU A 348 -7.89 -1.36 -19.93
CA LEU A 348 -6.80 -0.40 -19.88
C LEU A 348 -6.93 0.64 -21.00
N GLN A 349 -7.20 0.22 -22.24
CA GLN A 349 -7.41 1.13 -23.37
C GLN A 349 -8.64 2.04 -23.19
N ALA A 350 -9.68 1.59 -22.50
CA ALA A 350 -10.85 2.42 -22.22
C ALA A 350 -10.61 3.51 -21.17
N TYR A 351 -9.55 3.42 -20.36
CA TYR A 351 -9.23 4.37 -19.30
C TYR A 351 -8.32 5.51 -19.77
N ASP A 352 -8.43 6.69 -19.14
CA ASP A 352 -7.78 7.92 -19.61
C ASP A 352 -6.43 8.22 -18.94
N PHE A 353 -6.08 7.51 -17.86
CA PHE A 353 -4.80 7.67 -17.15
C PHE A 353 -4.45 9.13 -16.82
N PRO A 354 -5.16 9.79 -15.88
CA PRO A 354 -4.86 11.16 -15.47
C PRO A 354 -3.41 11.39 -15.04
N ASN A 355 -2.71 10.36 -14.53
CA ASN A 355 -1.29 10.43 -14.18
C ASN A 355 -0.40 9.54 -15.09
N ASN A 356 -0.86 9.31 -16.33
CA ASN A 356 -0.11 8.78 -17.47
C ASN A 356 0.71 7.50 -17.16
N LEU A 357 2.00 7.50 -17.47
CA LEU A 357 2.88 6.33 -17.39
C LEU A 357 3.13 5.89 -15.93
N ARG A 358 3.22 6.85 -15.00
CA ARG A 358 3.36 6.54 -13.56
C ARG A 358 2.16 5.79 -13.02
N GLU A 359 0.95 6.17 -13.45
CA GLU A 359 -0.26 5.47 -13.06
C GLU A 359 -0.31 4.04 -13.62
N LEU A 360 0.05 3.88 -14.91
CA LEU A 360 0.12 2.58 -15.55
C LEU A 360 1.14 1.65 -14.88
N GLU A 361 2.35 2.14 -14.62
CA GLU A 361 3.41 1.41 -13.92
C GLU A 361 2.92 0.93 -12.55
N ASN A 362 2.35 1.83 -11.74
CA ASN A 362 1.81 1.49 -10.42
C ASN A 362 0.66 0.47 -10.49
N LEU A 363 -0.25 0.60 -11.46
CA LEU A 363 -1.36 -0.33 -11.65
C LEU A 363 -0.85 -1.74 -11.95
N ILE A 364 0.16 -1.86 -12.81
CA ILE A 364 0.77 -3.14 -13.19
C ILE A 364 1.57 -3.73 -12.03
N GLU A 365 2.39 -2.92 -11.36
CA GLU A 365 3.14 -3.37 -10.19
C GLU A 365 2.22 -3.92 -9.10
N ARG A 366 1.08 -3.25 -8.87
CA ARG A 366 0.05 -3.70 -7.93
C ARG A 366 -0.59 -4.99 -8.40
N ALA A 367 -0.99 -5.07 -9.67
CA ALA A 367 -1.59 -6.26 -10.25
C ALA A 367 -0.68 -7.49 -10.04
N LEU A 368 0.62 -7.34 -10.30
CA LEU A 368 1.61 -8.40 -10.10
C LEU A 368 1.78 -8.81 -8.63
N VAL A 369 1.68 -7.88 -7.68
CA VAL A 369 1.74 -8.21 -6.23
C VAL A 369 0.48 -8.96 -5.78
N GLN A 370 -0.66 -8.73 -6.45
CA GLN A 370 -1.93 -9.40 -6.13
C GLN A 370 -2.04 -10.81 -6.72
N LEU A 371 -1.19 -11.17 -7.70
CA LEU A 371 -1.17 -12.51 -8.28
C LEU A 371 -0.63 -13.54 -7.28
N GLN A 372 -1.54 -14.27 -6.64
CA GLN A 372 -1.24 -15.37 -5.71
C GLN A 372 -0.85 -16.66 -6.47
N GLY A 373 0.18 -16.61 -7.32
CA GLY A 373 0.66 -17.77 -8.08
C GLY A 373 -0.02 -18.00 -9.45
N CYS A 374 -0.96 -17.14 -9.85
CA CYS A 374 -1.52 -17.11 -11.20
C CYS A 374 -0.61 -16.32 -12.17
N THR A 375 -0.51 -16.77 -13.42
CA THR A 375 0.27 -16.08 -14.47
C THR A 375 -0.53 -15.00 -15.20
N ASP A 376 -1.86 -15.02 -15.13
CA ASP A 376 -2.70 -14.17 -15.97
C ASP A 376 -3.26 -12.99 -15.17
N ILE A 377 -3.04 -11.78 -15.69
CA ILE A 377 -3.54 -10.52 -15.17
C ILE A 377 -4.89 -10.24 -15.83
N THR A 378 -5.97 -10.48 -15.08
CA THR A 378 -7.35 -10.23 -15.51
C THR A 378 -7.81 -8.81 -15.19
N GLU A 379 -8.94 -8.38 -15.76
CA GLU A 379 -9.53 -7.04 -15.52
C GLU A 379 -9.75 -6.78 -14.03
N GLU A 380 -10.21 -7.79 -13.29
CA GLU A 380 -10.53 -7.71 -11.86
C GLU A 380 -9.30 -7.45 -11.00
N VAL A 381 -8.13 -7.91 -11.45
CA VAL A 381 -6.83 -7.67 -10.79
C VAL A 381 -6.33 -6.25 -11.08
N ILE A 382 -6.54 -5.74 -12.29
CA ILE A 382 -6.11 -4.38 -12.67
C ILE A 382 -7.03 -3.32 -12.06
N TRP A 383 -8.34 -3.54 -12.10
CA TRP A 383 -9.37 -2.58 -11.71
C TRP A 383 -10.23 -3.16 -10.59
N PRO A 384 -9.88 -2.93 -9.31
CA PRO A 384 -10.85 -3.14 -8.24
C PRO A 384 -12.04 -2.23 -8.54
N SER A 385 -13.22 -2.83 -8.68
CA SER A 385 -14.45 -2.23 -9.21
C SER A 385 -14.68 -0.79 -8.69
N GLN A 386 -14.61 0.18 -9.61
CA GLN A 386 -15.07 1.54 -9.32
C GLN A 386 -16.60 1.51 -9.14
N GLY A 387 -17.05 1.76 -7.92
CA GLY A 387 -18.46 1.74 -7.56
C GLY A 387 -19.31 2.66 -8.46
N LYS A 388 -20.38 2.09 -9.03
CA LYS A 388 -21.47 2.85 -9.66
C LYS A 388 -21.89 4.03 -8.76
N LYS A 389 -22.13 5.19 -9.39
CA LYS A 389 -22.54 6.50 -8.81
C LYS A 389 -23.14 6.40 -7.39
N LYS A 390 -22.62 7.22 -6.46
CA LYS A 390 -23.06 7.45 -5.06
C LYS A 390 -24.52 7.96 -4.92
N GLN A 391 -25.47 7.45 -5.68
CA GLN A 391 -26.87 7.82 -5.49
C GLN A 391 -27.34 7.24 -4.14
N PHE A 392 -27.90 8.10 -3.29
CA PHE A 392 -28.52 7.78 -1.98
C PHE A 392 -27.56 7.40 -0.82
N ARG A 393 -26.40 8.05 -0.68
CA ARG A 393 -25.55 7.91 0.53
C ARG A 393 -25.27 9.26 1.18
N LEU A 394 -25.56 9.39 2.47
CA LEU A 394 -25.25 10.57 3.30
C LEU A 394 -24.17 10.22 4.32
N ASN A 395 -23.01 10.87 4.29
CA ASN A 395 -21.94 10.64 5.26
C ASN A 395 -22.26 11.32 6.60
N LEU A 396 -22.64 10.52 7.60
CA LEU A 396 -23.00 10.95 8.95
C LEU A 396 -21.82 11.57 9.71
N LEU A 397 -20.58 11.19 9.40
CA LEU A 397 -19.39 11.76 10.06
C LEU A 397 -19.12 13.20 9.65
N ASN A 398 -19.55 13.59 8.44
CA ASN A 398 -19.46 14.97 7.97
C ASN A 398 -20.62 15.82 8.51
N ALA A 399 -21.83 15.25 8.57
CA ALA A 399 -23.01 15.91 9.11
C ALA A 399 -22.90 16.15 10.63
N TYR A 400 -22.31 15.22 11.38
CA TYR A 400 -22.18 15.27 12.84
C TYR A 400 -20.73 15.09 13.30
N PRO A 401 -19.92 16.17 13.39
CA PRO A 401 -18.51 16.08 13.78
C PRO A 401 -18.28 15.49 15.18
N LYS A 402 -19.19 15.74 16.13
CA LYS A 402 -19.14 15.15 17.49
C LYS A 402 -19.24 13.62 17.45
N LEU A 403 -20.04 13.07 16.53
CA LEU A 403 -20.15 11.62 16.34
C LEU A 403 -18.80 11.03 15.89
N ARG A 404 -18.10 11.71 14.97
CA ARG A 404 -16.77 11.31 14.53
C ARG A 404 -15.77 11.31 15.69
N GLN A 405 -15.81 12.33 16.55
CA GLN A 405 -14.94 12.41 17.72
C GLN A 405 -15.22 11.25 18.70
N PHE A 406 -16.50 10.97 18.97
CA PHE A 406 -16.91 9.85 19.82
C PHE A 406 -16.45 8.49 19.27
N LEU A 407 -16.73 8.21 17.99
CA LEU A 407 -16.36 6.92 17.36
C LEU A 407 -14.84 6.72 17.20
N ARG A 408 -14.05 7.80 17.21
CA ARG A 408 -12.58 7.72 17.22
C ARG A 408 -12.00 7.61 18.62
N SER A 409 -12.75 7.96 19.66
CA SER A 409 -12.26 7.92 21.04
C SER A 409 -11.98 6.50 21.51
N SER A 410 -11.21 6.36 22.60
CA SER A 410 -11.04 5.08 23.30
C SER A 410 -12.33 4.58 23.97
N TRP A 411 -13.38 5.43 24.05
CA TRP A 411 -14.67 5.04 24.59
C TRP A 411 -15.35 3.97 23.72
N TRP A 412 -15.30 4.14 22.39
CA TRP A 412 -15.87 3.19 21.44
C TRP A 412 -14.80 2.33 20.75
N PRO A 413 -14.91 0.98 20.70
CA PRO A 413 -15.69 0.14 21.61
C PRO A 413 -14.88 -0.25 22.86
N ASP A 414 -13.59 0.12 22.96
CA ASP A 414 -12.64 -0.47 23.91
C ASP A 414 -13.04 -0.28 25.39
N LYS A 415 -13.33 0.96 25.84
CA LYS A 415 -13.75 1.17 27.25
C LYS A 415 -15.11 0.55 27.56
N ILE A 416 -16.06 0.54 26.61
CA ILE A 416 -17.34 -0.16 26.79
C ILE A 416 -17.08 -1.65 27.00
N ASN A 417 -16.22 -2.24 26.18
CA ASN A 417 -15.90 -3.65 26.21
C ASN A 417 -15.19 -4.08 27.49
N TYR A 418 -14.05 -3.45 27.80
CA TYR A 418 -13.24 -3.83 28.94
C TYR A 418 -13.76 -3.27 30.28
N GLY A 419 -14.49 -2.14 30.26
CA GLY A 419 -15.00 -1.50 31.47
C GLY A 419 -16.39 -1.97 31.88
N PHE A 420 -17.29 -2.26 30.93
CA PHE A 420 -18.67 -2.63 31.23
C PHE A 420 -19.01 -4.06 30.78
N THR A 421 -18.85 -4.38 29.50
CA THR A 421 -19.32 -5.65 28.92
C THR A 421 -18.66 -6.87 29.57
N LEU A 422 -17.35 -6.81 29.82
CA LEU A 422 -16.60 -7.88 30.46
C LEU A 422 -17.19 -8.25 31.83
N VAL A 423 -17.39 -7.24 32.68
CA VAL A 423 -17.89 -7.43 34.05
C VAL A 423 -19.37 -7.82 34.04
N ALA A 424 -20.19 -7.13 33.24
CA ALA A 424 -21.62 -7.40 33.14
C ALA A 424 -21.89 -8.84 32.67
N PHE A 425 -21.14 -9.36 31.70
CA PHE A 425 -21.30 -10.72 31.22
C PHE A 425 -20.91 -11.78 32.27
N ALA A 426 -19.85 -11.54 33.04
CA ALA A 426 -19.49 -12.42 34.16
C ALA A 426 -20.63 -12.49 35.19
N LEU A 427 -21.16 -11.33 35.59
CA LEU A 427 -22.26 -11.23 36.56
C LEU A 427 -23.53 -11.90 36.05
N ILE A 428 -23.88 -11.71 34.78
CA ILE A 428 -25.02 -12.37 34.14
C ILE A 428 -24.89 -13.90 34.24
N ASN A 429 -23.74 -14.47 33.91
CA ASN A 429 -23.55 -15.93 34.01
C ASN A 429 -23.62 -16.42 35.46
N ILE A 430 -23.04 -15.68 36.42
CA ILE A 430 -23.13 -16.04 37.85
C ILE A 430 -24.60 -16.05 38.31
N ILE A 431 -25.38 -15.03 37.94
CA ILE A 431 -26.81 -14.94 38.30
C ILE A 431 -27.62 -16.06 37.63
N LEU A 432 -27.29 -16.45 36.40
CA LEU A 432 -27.96 -17.57 35.73
C LEU A 432 -27.66 -18.93 36.40
N PHE A 433 -26.47 -19.12 36.95
CA PHE A 433 -26.09 -20.35 37.67
C PHE A 433 -26.66 -20.42 39.09
N VAL A 434 -26.57 -19.32 39.84
CA VAL A 434 -26.88 -19.30 41.27
C VAL A 434 -28.31 -18.85 41.56
N GLY A 435 -28.87 -17.99 40.70
CA GLY A 435 -30.20 -17.42 40.89
C GLY A 435 -31.36 -18.39 40.63
N PRO A 436 -32.60 -17.92 40.80
CA PRO A 436 -33.80 -18.70 40.48
C PRO A 436 -33.76 -19.24 39.05
N GLN A 437 -34.28 -20.43 38.81
CA GLN A 437 -34.13 -21.08 37.50
C GLN A 437 -35.18 -20.66 36.47
N THR A 438 -36.23 -19.96 36.89
CA THR A 438 -37.35 -19.53 36.04
C THR A 438 -37.22 -18.09 35.59
N ARG A 439 -37.67 -17.79 34.36
CA ARG A 439 -37.57 -16.45 33.75
C ARG A 439 -38.32 -15.36 34.51
N SER A 440 -39.45 -15.69 35.13
CA SER A 440 -40.27 -14.74 35.89
C SER A 440 -39.60 -14.26 37.19
N GLN A 441 -38.56 -14.95 37.65
CA GLN A 441 -37.86 -14.64 38.90
C GLN A 441 -36.37 -14.37 38.70
N ASN A 442 -35.82 -14.65 37.52
CA ASN A 442 -34.41 -14.44 37.20
C ASN A 442 -34.22 -13.25 36.26
N PHE A 443 -33.64 -12.19 36.78
CA PHE A 443 -33.34 -10.96 36.06
C PHE A 443 -32.41 -11.19 34.88
N ALA A 444 -31.37 -12.01 35.03
CA ALA A 444 -30.42 -12.27 33.96
C ALA A 444 -31.09 -13.02 32.79
N LEU A 445 -31.96 -13.98 33.10
CA LEU A 445 -32.71 -14.73 32.08
C LEU A 445 -33.75 -13.85 31.38
N ASN A 446 -34.47 -13.02 32.15
CA ASN A 446 -35.41 -12.03 31.61
C ASN A 446 -34.70 -10.99 30.73
N LEU A 447 -33.58 -10.43 31.19
CA LEU A 447 -32.78 -9.47 30.44
C LEU A 447 -32.29 -10.06 29.12
N PHE A 448 -31.88 -11.33 29.10
CA PHE A 448 -31.38 -11.98 27.88
C PHE A 448 -32.50 -12.24 26.85
N TRP A 449 -33.63 -12.81 27.26
CA TRP A 449 -34.70 -13.20 26.32
C TRP A 449 -35.73 -12.12 26.06
N ALA A 450 -36.14 -11.35 27.07
CA ALA A 450 -37.19 -10.34 26.94
C ALA A 450 -36.67 -8.95 26.51
N TRP A 451 -35.41 -8.60 26.82
CA TRP A 451 -34.82 -7.31 26.44
C TRP A 451 -33.82 -7.45 25.30
N TRP A 452 -32.75 -8.21 25.55
CA TRP A 452 -31.57 -8.24 24.72
C TRP A 452 -31.89 -8.73 23.30
N TRP A 453 -32.57 -9.86 23.17
CA TRP A 453 -32.85 -10.45 21.86
C TRP A 453 -33.81 -9.63 20.97
N PRO A 454 -34.96 -9.14 21.45
CA PRO A 454 -35.84 -8.26 20.67
C PRO A 454 -35.15 -6.96 20.26
N LEU A 455 -34.37 -6.32 21.15
CA LEU A 455 -33.66 -5.08 20.84
C LEU A 455 -32.61 -5.25 19.75
N VAL A 456 -31.94 -6.40 19.71
CA VAL A 456 -31.00 -6.75 18.63
C VAL A 456 -31.72 -6.86 17.29
N LEU A 457 -32.88 -7.54 17.24
CA LEU A 457 -33.69 -7.67 16.03
C LEU A 457 -34.18 -6.29 15.54
N ILE A 458 -34.65 -5.44 16.44
CA ILE A 458 -35.06 -4.05 16.14
C ILE A 458 -33.86 -3.22 15.66
N GLY A 459 -32.67 -3.44 16.22
CA GLY A 459 -31.46 -2.69 15.88
C GLY A 459 -30.92 -2.99 14.47
N PHE A 460 -31.10 -4.20 13.94
CA PHE A 460 -30.46 -4.60 12.67
C PHE A 460 -30.77 -3.69 11.47
N PRO A 461 -32.02 -3.29 11.19
CA PRO A 461 -32.33 -2.36 10.11
C PRO A 461 -31.66 -0.99 10.24
N PHE A 462 -31.28 -0.56 11.44
CA PHE A 462 -30.72 0.78 11.67
C PHE A 462 -29.20 0.74 11.73
N VAL A 463 -28.64 -0.13 12.57
CA VAL A 463 -27.22 -0.12 12.96
C VAL A 463 -26.46 -1.40 12.59
N GLY A 464 -27.08 -2.31 11.82
CA GLY A 464 -26.40 -3.50 11.30
C GLY A 464 -25.77 -4.36 12.40
N ARG A 465 -24.51 -4.79 12.22
CA ARG A 465 -23.82 -5.68 13.17
C ARG A 465 -23.17 -4.96 14.36
N VAL A 466 -23.66 -3.79 14.77
CA VAL A 466 -23.00 -2.99 15.83
C VAL A 466 -22.79 -3.77 17.12
N TRP A 467 -23.70 -4.69 17.46
CA TRP A 467 -23.55 -5.55 18.64
C TRP A 467 -22.28 -6.41 18.59
N CYS A 468 -21.85 -6.84 17.40
CA CYS A 468 -20.62 -7.61 17.26
C CYS A 468 -19.36 -6.80 17.63
N ALA A 469 -19.43 -5.46 17.68
CA ALA A 469 -18.37 -4.63 18.24
C ALA A 469 -18.30 -4.74 19.78
N ILE A 470 -19.46 -4.90 20.44
CA ILE A 470 -19.62 -4.95 21.89
C ILE A 470 -19.87 -6.38 22.42
N CYS A 471 -19.56 -7.39 21.60
CA CYS A 471 -19.89 -8.77 21.91
C CYS A 471 -19.01 -9.32 23.06
N PRO A 472 -19.61 -9.84 24.17
CA PRO A 472 -18.86 -10.37 25.30
C PRO A 472 -17.97 -11.55 24.93
N PHE A 473 -18.47 -12.46 24.08
CA PHE A 473 -17.77 -13.70 23.72
C PHE A 473 -16.35 -13.45 23.19
N MET A 474 -16.19 -12.40 22.38
CA MET A 474 -14.90 -12.11 21.75
C MET A 474 -13.96 -11.34 22.67
N ILE A 475 -14.47 -10.59 23.64
CA ILE A 475 -13.63 -9.87 24.61
C ILE A 475 -12.85 -10.88 25.47
N TYR A 476 -13.53 -11.92 25.96
CA TYR A 476 -12.86 -13.03 26.66
C TYR A 476 -11.83 -13.73 25.76
N GLY A 477 -12.15 -13.94 24.49
CA GLY A 477 -11.19 -14.49 23.52
C GLY A 477 -9.93 -13.63 23.37
N GLU A 478 -10.07 -12.31 23.24
CA GLU A 478 -8.93 -11.38 23.13
C GLU A 478 -8.09 -11.32 24.41
N ILE A 479 -8.72 -11.33 25.58
CA ILE A 479 -8.01 -11.35 26.87
C ILE A 479 -7.21 -12.66 26.99
N VAL A 480 -7.85 -13.81 26.72
CA VAL A 480 -7.17 -15.10 26.79
C VAL A 480 -6.06 -15.19 25.75
N GLN A 481 -6.23 -14.64 24.54
CA GLN A 481 -5.18 -14.59 23.54
C GLN A 481 -3.98 -13.76 24.03
N LYS A 482 -4.20 -12.57 24.59
CA LYS A 482 -3.14 -11.72 25.16
C LYS A 482 -2.43 -12.44 26.32
N LEU A 483 -3.19 -13.05 27.23
CA LEU A 483 -2.64 -13.79 28.37
C LEU A 483 -1.88 -15.04 27.92
N SER A 484 -2.40 -15.78 26.93
CA SER A 484 -1.76 -16.97 26.37
C SER A 484 -0.43 -16.64 25.69
N LEU A 485 -0.35 -15.52 24.96
CA LEU A 485 0.89 -15.06 24.33
C LEU A 485 1.90 -14.52 25.33
N TRP A 486 1.42 -13.92 26.42
CA TRP A 486 2.26 -13.46 27.52
C TRP A 486 2.87 -14.63 28.30
N LEU A 487 2.07 -15.67 28.61
CA LEU A 487 2.55 -16.88 29.28
C LEU A 487 3.38 -17.79 28.37
N PHE A 488 3.00 -17.91 27.10
CA PHE A 488 3.63 -18.81 26.12
C PHE A 488 3.88 -18.07 24.80
N PRO A 489 5.04 -17.39 24.65
CA PRO A 489 5.37 -16.66 23.43
C PRO A 489 5.43 -17.58 22.21
N ARG A 490 4.47 -17.42 21.29
CA ARG A 490 4.36 -18.22 20.06
C ARG A 490 3.72 -17.41 18.94
N GLN A 491 3.93 -17.83 17.70
CA GLN A 491 3.22 -17.26 16.55
C GLN A 491 1.87 -17.95 16.38
N LEU A 492 0.79 -17.16 16.31
CA LEU A 492 -0.55 -17.68 16.05
C LEU A 492 -0.69 -18.10 14.59
N LYS A 493 -1.57 -19.08 14.33
CA LYS A 493 -1.84 -19.55 12.96
C LYS A 493 -2.61 -18.48 12.19
N ARG A 494 -2.23 -18.30 10.91
CA ARG A 494 -3.01 -17.51 9.96
C ARG A 494 -4.32 -18.22 9.61
N TRP A 495 -5.29 -17.47 9.11
CA TRP A 495 -6.59 -18.03 8.73
C TRP A 495 -6.48 -18.99 7.54
N PRO A 496 -7.02 -20.22 7.63
CA PRO A 496 -7.18 -21.12 6.49
C PRO A 496 -8.34 -20.62 5.61
N ARG A 497 -8.12 -19.52 4.88
CA ARG A 497 -9.21 -18.76 4.22
C ARG A 497 -10.00 -19.60 3.22
N ARG A 498 -9.32 -20.45 2.43
CA ARG A 498 -9.95 -21.24 1.38
C ARG A 498 -10.93 -22.25 1.98
N GLU A 499 -10.48 -23.01 2.97
CA GLU A 499 -11.30 -23.99 3.68
C GLU A 499 -12.41 -23.32 4.49
N ALA A 500 -12.09 -22.23 5.18
CA ALA A 500 -13.06 -21.49 6.00
C ALA A 500 -14.15 -20.81 5.16
N GLU A 501 -13.85 -20.31 3.97
CA GLU A 501 -14.85 -19.75 3.06
C GLU A 501 -15.74 -20.82 2.42
N GLN A 502 -15.19 -21.99 2.15
CA GLN A 502 -15.92 -23.12 1.58
C GLN A 502 -16.86 -23.78 2.61
N TRP A 503 -16.36 -24.04 3.82
CA TRP A 503 -17.06 -24.86 4.82
C TRP A 503 -17.62 -24.06 6.00
N GLY A 504 -17.06 -22.90 6.33
CA GLY A 504 -17.47 -22.12 7.51
C GLY A 504 -18.95 -21.77 7.51
N GLY A 505 -19.50 -21.40 6.35
CA GLY A 505 -20.94 -21.15 6.19
C GLY A 505 -21.84 -22.35 6.52
N TRP A 506 -21.42 -23.56 6.15
CA TRP A 506 -22.16 -24.79 6.45
C TRP A 506 -21.97 -25.25 7.88
N PHE A 507 -20.79 -25.03 8.46
CA PHE A 507 -20.54 -25.25 9.88
C PHE A 507 -21.43 -24.34 10.74
N LEU A 508 -21.52 -23.06 10.37
CA LEU A 508 -22.42 -22.09 10.99
C LEU A 508 -23.88 -22.55 10.96
N PHE A 509 -24.35 -23.02 9.79
CA PHE A 509 -25.68 -23.58 9.65
C PHE A 509 -25.91 -24.76 10.59
N GLY A 510 -25.00 -25.75 10.61
CA GLY A 510 -25.12 -26.92 11.48
C GLY A 510 -25.12 -26.55 12.97
N LEU A 511 -24.22 -25.67 13.40
CA LEU A 511 -24.17 -25.22 14.79
C LEU A 511 -25.43 -24.42 15.17
N PHE A 512 -26.01 -23.63 14.26
CA PHE A 512 -27.27 -22.93 14.50
C PHE A 512 -28.45 -23.91 14.63
N VAL A 513 -28.52 -24.96 13.81
CA VAL A 513 -29.51 -26.04 13.94
C VAL A 513 -29.40 -26.71 15.31
N LEU A 514 -28.19 -27.03 15.77
CA LEU A 514 -27.98 -27.64 17.09
C LEU A 514 -28.44 -26.73 18.23
N ILE A 515 -28.20 -25.42 18.11
CA ILE A 515 -28.67 -24.44 19.10
C ILE A 515 -30.20 -24.38 19.13
N LEU A 516 -30.85 -24.32 17.97
CA LEU A 516 -32.33 -24.28 17.88
C LEU A 516 -32.97 -25.57 18.44
N LEU A 517 -32.37 -26.73 18.16
CA LEU A 517 -32.85 -27.99 18.73
C LEU A 517 -32.63 -28.05 20.24
N TRP A 518 -31.51 -27.53 20.76
CA TRP A 518 -31.32 -27.42 22.20
C TRP A 518 -32.38 -26.48 22.81
N GLU A 519 -32.56 -25.31 22.20
CA GLU A 519 -33.51 -24.29 22.64
C GLU A 519 -34.92 -24.87 22.84
N GLU A 520 -35.41 -25.58 21.82
CA GLU A 520 -36.75 -26.17 21.81
C GLU A 520 -36.87 -27.39 22.73
N LEU A 521 -35.95 -28.37 22.65
CA LEU A 521 -36.10 -29.66 23.34
C LEU A 521 -35.90 -29.57 24.87
N TRP A 522 -35.16 -28.57 25.34
CA TRP A 522 -34.90 -28.37 26.77
C TRP A 522 -35.53 -27.09 27.33
N ASN A 523 -36.37 -26.40 26.55
CA ASN A 523 -37.01 -25.14 26.95
C ASN A 523 -35.99 -24.15 27.55
N LEU A 524 -34.93 -23.90 26.78
CA LEU A 524 -33.77 -23.12 27.18
C LEU A 524 -34.17 -21.69 27.60
N GLU A 525 -35.17 -21.14 26.91
CA GLU A 525 -35.84 -19.87 27.16
C GLU A 525 -36.22 -19.67 28.65
N ASN A 526 -36.62 -20.76 29.31
CA ASN A 526 -37.19 -20.73 30.66
C ASN A 526 -36.31 -21.39 31.71
N THR A 527 -35.09 -21.81 31.34
CA THR A 527 -34.14 -22.51 32.23
C THR A 527 -32.81 -21.75 32.32
N ALA A 528 -32.53 -21.14 33.48
CA ALA A 528 -31.40 -20.22 33.65
C ALA A 528 -30.02 -20.89 33.49
N TYR A 529 -29.76 -22.02 34.16
CA TYR A 529 -28.46 -22.67 34.10
C TYR A 529 -28.13 -23.16 32.68
N LEU A 530 -29.11 -23.71 31.95
CA LEU A 530 -28.90 -24.16 30.56
C LEU A 530 -28.57 -22.99 29.64
N SER A 531 -29.26 -21.85 29.80
CA SER A 531 -28.93 -20.62 29.08
C SER A 531 -27.48 -20.18 29.37
N SER A 532 -27.01 -20.28 30.61
CA SER A 532 -25.59 -19.98 30.92
C SER A 532 -24.63 -20.98 30.29
N CYS A 533 -24.94 -22.28 30.30
CA CYS A 533 -24.15 -23.30 29.62
C CYS A 533 -23.99 -22.99 28.12
N LEU A 534 -25.06 -22.56 27.45
CA LEU A 534 -25.00 -22.15 26.05
C LEU A 534 -24.07 -20.94 25.86
N LEU A 535 -24.21 -19.90 26.69
CA LEU A 535 -23.36 -18.70 26.64
C LEU A 535 -21.88 -19.04 26.87
N LEU A 536 -21.57 -19.89 27.84
CA LEU A 536 -20.21 -20.35 28.13
C LEU A 536 -19.65 -21.26 27.02
N LEU A 537 -20.48 -22.09 26.39
CA LEU A 537 -20.06 -22.92 25.25
C LEU A 537 -19.66 -22.06 24.06
N ILE A 538 -20.47 -21.06 23.71
CA ILE A 538 -20.15 -20.10 22.64
C ILE A 538 -18.89 -19.30 22.99
N THR A 539 -18.74 -18.89 24.26
CA THR A 539 -17.55 -18.20 24.76
C THR A 539 -16.31 -19.08 24.64
N SER A 540 -16.43 -20.35 24.99
CA SER A 540 -15.33 -21.33 24.90
C SER A 540 -14.88 -21.52 23.46
N GLY A 541 -15.82 -21.62 22.51
CA GLY A 541 -15.50 -21.65 21.07
C GLY A 541 -14.71 -20.41 20.61
N ALA A 542 -15.11 -19.22 21.07
CA ALA A 542 -14.39 -17.99 20.79
C ALA A 542 -12.98 -17.97 21.41
N ILE A 543 -12.84 -18.41 22.67
CA ILE A 543 -11.56 -18.51 23.40
C ILE A 543 -10.61 -19.48 22.68
N ILE A 544 -11.08 -20.70 22.38
CA ILE A 544 -10.28 -21.73 21.70
C ILE A 544 -9.77 -21.21 20.36
N CYS A 545 -10.65 -20.58 19.57
CA CYS A 545 -10.24 -20.00 18.28
C CYS A 545 -9.23 -18.86 18.45
N SER A 546 -9.39 -17.99 19.45
CA SER A 546 -8.47 -16.87 19.72
C SER A 546 -7.11 -17.34 20.23
N ALA A 547 -7.07 -18.50 20.91
CA ALA A 547 -5.82 -19.13 21.34
C ALA A 547 -5.06 -19.82 20.19
N ILE A 548 -5.73 -20.15 19.08
CA ILE A 548 -5.12 -20.87 17.94
C ILE A 548 -4.79 -19.94 16.78
N PHE A 549 -5.74 -19.06 16.43
CA PHE A 549 -5.68 -18.21 15.25
C PHE A 549 -5.47 -16.74 15.63
N GLU A 550 -4.81 -16.00 14.74
CA GLU A 550 -4.73 -14.55 14.87
C GLU A 550 -6.09 -13.86 14.66
N ARG A 551 -6.34 -12.75 15.36
CA ARG A 551 -7.56 -11.91 15.23
C ARG A 551 -8.89 -12.68 15.42
N ARG A 552 -10.02 -12.10 15.01
CA ARG A 552 -11.37 -12.61 15.29
C ARG A 552 -11.86 -13.65 14.26
N PHE A 553 -11.16 -14.79 14.14
CA PHE A 553 -11.53 -15.88 13.22
C PHE A 553 -12.95 -16.41 13.47
N TRP A 554 -13.28 -16.67 14.75
CA TRP A 554 -14.59 -17.17 15.19
C TRP A 554 -15.75 -16.30 14.70
N CYS A 555 -15.64 -14.97 14.89
CA CYS A 555 -16.68 -14.02 14.51
C CYS A 555 -16.96 -13.97 13.00
N ARG A 556 -15.99 -14.38 12.17
CA ARG A 556 -16.09 -14.36 10.72
C ARG A 556 -16.71 -15.65 10.16
N TYR A 557 -16.25 -16.81 10.64
CA TYR A 557 -16.53 -18.09 9.97
C TYR A 557 -17.28 -19.12 10.81
N LEU A 558 -17.35 -18.97 12.14
CA LEU A 558 -17.83 -20.05 13.03
C LEU A 558 -18.92 -19.63 14.03
N CYS A 559 -19.06 -18.35 14.34
CA CYS A 559 -20.05 -17.82 15.27
C CYS A 559 -21.49 -17.85 14.68
N PRO A 560 -22.41 -18.70 15.18
CA PRO A 560 -23.75 -18.86 14.61
C PRO A 560 -24.58 -17.59 14.69
N ILE A 561 -24.56 -16.94 15.87
CA ILE A 561 -25.18 -15.63 16.10
C ILE A 561 -24.55 -14.59 15.18
N GLY A 562 -23.24 -14.65 14.95
CA GLY A 562 -22.53 -13.79 14.01
C GLY A 562 -23.01 -13.97 12.56
N GLY A 563 -23.30 -15.21 12.15
CA GLY A 563 -23.87 -15.53 10.84
C GLY A 563 -25.27 -14.92 10.67
N MET A 564 -26.16 -15.14 11.64
CA MET A 564 -27.50 -14.55 11.66
C MET A 564 -27.44 -13.01 11.65
N ASN A 565 -26.63 -12.41 12.53
CA ASN A 565 -26.45 -10.96 12.59
C ASN A 565 -25.92 -10.42 11.26
N GLY A 566 -25.01 -11.15 10.60
CA GLY A 566 -24.49 -10.80 9.28
C GLY A 566 -25.54 -10.83 8.18
N MET A 567 -26.49 -11.76 8.25
CA MET A 567 -27.64 -11.84 7.34
C MET A 567 -28.57 -10.64 7.51
N PHE A 568 -29.06 -10.37 8.72
CA PHE A 568 -29.97 -9.24 8.96
C PHE A 568 -29.31 -7.88 8.75
N ALA A 569 -27.99 -7.76 9.02
CA ALA A 569 -27.26 -6.53 8.76
C ALA A 569 -27.24 -6.13 7.26
N LYS A 570 -27.54 -7.03 6.32
CA LYS A 570 -27.69 -6.64 4.90
C LYS A 570 -28.86 -5.69 4.67
N LEU A 571 -29.87 -5.68 5.55
CA LEU A 571 -31.00 -4.74 5.50
C LEU A 571 -30.68 -3.36 6.10
N SER A 572 -29.52 -3.20 6.75
CA SER A 572 -29.22 -1.99 7.52
C SER A 572 -29.11 -0.71 6.67
N MET A 573 -29.63 0.37 7.25
CA MET A 573 -29.59 1.74 6.72
C MET A 573 -28.24 2.44 6.95
N THR A 574 -27.37 1.90 7.79
CA THR A 574 -26.03 2.45 8.00
C THR A 574 -24.96 1.52 7.45
N GLU A 575 -23.86 2.08 6.92
CA GLU A 575 -22.70 1.31 6.44
C GLU A 575 -21.40 2.02 6.78
N LEU A 576 -20.31 1.26 6.87
CA LEU A 576 -18.96 1.80 6.99
C LEU A 576 -18.17 1.44 5.73
N ARG A 577 -17.80 2.44 4.91
CA ARG A 577 -17.10 2.25 3.63
C ARG A 577 -15.97 3.25 3.50
N ALA A 578 -14.94 2.92 2.72
CA ALA A 578 -13.89 3.89 2.41
C ALA A 578 -14.02 4.43 0.98
N GLN A 579 -13.68 5.71 0.80
CA GLN A 579 -13.57 6.30 -0.52
C GLN A 579 -12.40 5.66 -1.27
N GLN A 580 -12.72 4.81 -2.25
CA GLN A 580 -11.72 4.11 -3.06
C GLN A 580 -10.75 5.09 -3.72
N GLY A 581 -11.20 6.25 -4.22
CA GLY A 581 -10.36 7.27 -4.84
C GLY A 581 -9.25 7.77 -3.90
N ILE A 582 -9.59 8.19 -2.68
CA ILE A 582 -8.60 8.63 -1.67
C ILE A 582 -7.69 7.45 -1.27
N CYS A 583 -8.28 6.27 -1.04
CA CYS A 583 -7.51 5.08 -0.73
C CYS A 583 -6.51 4.70 -1.83
N SER A 584 -6.84 4.91 -3.11
CA SER A 584 -5.96 4.59 -4.24
C SER A 584 -4.96 5.70 -4.56
N ALA A 585 -5.32 6.96 -4.34
CA ALA A 585 -4.50 8.11 -4.72
C ALA A 585 -3.48 8.51 -3.62
N GLU A 586 -3.88 8.42 -2.35
CA GLU A 586 -3.11 9.00 -1.24
C GLU A 586 -2.57 7.96 -0.25
N CYS A 587 -3.26 6.82 -0.09
CA CYS A 587 -2.92 5.85 0.95
C CYS A 587 -1.76 4.93 0.55
N THR A 588 -0.67 4.99 1.32
CA THR A 588 0.49 4.07 1.17
C THR A 588 0.62 3.08 2.34
N THR A 589 -0.10 3.31 3.44
CA THR A 589 0.12 2.59 4.70
C THR A 589 -0.75 1.35 4.87
N TYR A 590 -2.00 1.38 4.40
CA TYR A 590 -3.00 0.31 4.59
C TYR A 590 -3.23 -0.11 6.05
N GLN A 591 -3.01 0.81 7.00
CA GLN A 591 -3.13 0.55 8.44
C GLN A 591 -4.53 0.12 8.87
N CYS A 592 -5.58 0.60 8.18
CA CYS A 592 -6.95 0.15 8.42
C CYS A 592 -7.16 -1.37 8.26
N TYR A 593 -6.34 -2.04 7.46
CA TYR A 593 -6.35 -3.49 7.30
C TYR A 593 -5.26 -4.17 8.15
N LYS A 594 -4.01 -3.74 8.02
CA LYS A 594 -2.86 -4.46 8.60
C LYS A 594 -2.51 -4.06 10.04
N GLY A 595 -2.95 -2.87 10.48
CA GLY A 595 -2.49 -2.24 11.72
C GLY A 595 -1.17 -1.50 11.55
N GLY A 596 -0.75 -0.77 12.58
CA GLY A 596 0.53 -0.08 12.63
C GLY A 596 0.51 1.20 13.48
N PRO A 597 1.67 1.89 13.58
CA PRO A 597 1.85 3.06 14.44
C PRO A 597 1.06 4.27 13.94
N GLN A 598 0.85 5.26 14.81
CA GLN A 598 0.17 6.51 14.45
C GLN A 598 0.82 7.18 13.22
N LYS A 599 0.01 7.56 12.23
CA LYS A 599 0.46 8.29 11.02
C LYS A 599 -0.61 9.28 10.58
N GLY A 600 -0.21 10.53 10.30
CA GLY A 600 -1.16 11.59 9.96
C GLY A 600 -2.22 11.72 11.06
N GLU A 601 -3.51 11.64 10.68
CA GLU A 601 -4.60 11.59 11.65
C GLU A 601 -4.94 10.17 12.16
N GLY A 602 -4.38 9.13 11.54
CA GLY A 602 -4.64 7.75 11.91
C GLY A 602 -3.94 7.41 13.22
N MET A 603 -4.69 6.85 14.18
CA MET A 603 -4.20 6.38 15.47
C MET A 603 -3.48 5.03 15.34
N GLU A 604 -2.68 4.68 16.34
CA GLU A 604 -2.12 3.34 16.47
C GLU A 604 -3.24 2.30 16.66
N THR A 605 -3.22 1.24 15.84
CA THR A 605 -4.22 0.17 15.89
C THR A 605 -3.64 -1.16 15.39
N ASP A 606 -4.28 -2.27 15.75
CA ASP A 606 -3.98 -3.61 15.22
C ASP A 606 -4.63 -3.88 13.83
N GLY A 607 -5.27 -2.88 13.24
CA GLY A 607 -6.01 -2.99 11.99
C GLY A 607 -7.36 -3.68 12.14
N CYS A 608 -8.01 -4.01 11.02
CA CYS A 608 -9.35 -4.59 11.05
C CYS A 608 -9.35 -5.99 11.72
N PRO A 609 -10.15 -6.20 12.77
CA PRO A 609 -10.15 -7.47 13.51
C PRO A 609 -10.73 -8.65 12.71
N LEU A 610 -11.43 -8.36 11.60
CA LEU A 610 -11.98 -9.37 10.69
C LEU A 610 -11.21 -9.51 9.37
N TYR A 611 -10.01 -8.94 9.25
CA TYR A 611 -9.25 -8.94 8.00
C TYR A 611 -10.04 -8.41 6.80
N SER A 612 -10.81 -7.34 7.00
CA SER A 612 -11.59 -6.71 5.93
C SER A 612 -11.10 -5.28 5.69
N HIS A 613 -10.77 -4.96 4.44
CA HIS A 613 -10.41 -3.60 4.07
C HIS A 613 -11.69 -2.78 3.79
N PRO A 614 -11.89 -1.60 4.37
CA PRO A 614 -13.15 -0.85 4.26
C PRO A 614 -13.51 -0.41 2.83
N ALA A 615 -12.53 -0.33 1.92
CA ALA A 615 -12.75 -0.04 0.49
C ALA A 615 -13.20 -1.27 -0.33
N GLN A 616 -13.08 -2.48 0.23
CA GLN A 616 -13.40 -3.76 -0.41
C GLN A 616 -14.67 -4.40 0.16
N LEU A 617 -15.33 -3.76 1.13
CA LEU A 617 -16.58 -4.26 1.69
C LEU A 617 -17.71 -4.10 0.66
N GLU A 618 -18.27 -5.22 0.23
CA GLU A 618 -19.42 -5.27 -0.69
C GLU A 618 -20.76 -5.17 0.03
N ASP A 619 -20.81 -5.73 1.24
CA ASP A 619 -21.96 -5.72 2.12
C ASP A 619 -21.62 -5.56 3.61
N ASN A 620 -22.65 -5.39 4.44
CA ASN A 620 -22.50 -5.27 5.89
C ASN A 620 -22.37 -6.59 6.65
N ARG A 621 -22.39 -7.75 5.98
CA ARG A 621 -22.12 -9.03 6.63
C ARG A 621 -20.73 -9.03 7.22
N ASP A 622 -19.77 -8.44 6.52
CA ASP A 622 -18.34 -8.59 6.81
C ASP A 622 -17.77 -7.51 7.74
N CYS A 623 -18.60 -6.54 8.11
CA CYS A 623 -18.23 -5.43 8.98
C CYS A 623 -18.95 -5.52 10.33
N VAL A 624 -18.18 -5.57 11.42
CA VAL A 624 -18.72 -5.56 12.80
C VAL A 624 -18.83 -4.16 13.40
N LEU A 625 -18.58 -3.10 12.62
CA LEU A 625 -18.72 -1.71 13.03
C LEU A 625 -17.89 -1.32 14.28
N CYS A 626 -16.73 -1.97 14.47
CA CYS A 626 -15.77 -1.63 15.54
C CYS A 626 -15.06 -0.27 15.33
N MET A 627 -15.22 0.36 14.16
CA MET A 627 -14.59 1.63 13.79
C MET A 627 -13.06 1.64 13.81
N THR A 628 -12.36 0.51 13.96
CA THR A 628 -10.89 0.45 13.93
C THR A 628 -10.32 1.01 12.63
N CYS A 629 -10.97 0.75 11.49
CA CYS A 629 -10.54 1.32 10.21
C CYS A 629 -10.72 2.84 10.14
N LEU A 630 -11.74 3.41 10.82
CA LEU A 630 -11.93 4.85 10.95
C LEU A 630 -10.85 5.47 11.83
N LYS A 631 -10.48 4.80 12.94
CA LYS A 631 -9.37 5.22 13.82
C LYS A 631 -8.01 5.16 13.11
N ALA A 632 -7.78 4.12 12.32
CA ALA A 632 -6.49 3.83 11.68
C ALA A 632 -6.20 4.64 10.41
N CYS A 633 -7.20 5.29 9.80
CA CYS A 633 -7.03 5.92 8.48
C CYS A 633 -6.28 7.26 8.57
N PRO A 634 -5.12 7.43 7.90
CA PRO A 634 -4.38 8.69 7.89
C PRO A 634 -5.02 9.79 7.04
N HIS A 635 -5.87 9.43 6.06
CA HIS A 635 -6.38 10.33 5.00
C HIS A 635 -7.89 10.61 5.09
N ARG A 636 -8.52 10.37 6.26
CA ARG A 636 -9.98 10.56 6.45
C ARG A 636 -10.87 9.85 5.42
N SER A 637 -10.42 8.77 4.80
CA SER A 637 -11.14 8.13 3.69
C SER A 637 -12.35 7.30 4.11
N VAL A 638 -12.40 6.87 5.38
CA VAL A 638 -13.50 6.03 5.92
C VAL A 638 -14.71 6.90 6.27
N GLU A 639 -15.86 6.52 5.71
CA GLU A 639 -17.15 7.17 5.85
C GLU A 639 -18.13 6.25 6.57
N PHE A 640 -18.95 6.83 7.45
CA PHE A 640 -20.12 6.16 8.01
C PHE A 640 -21.36 6.73 7.31
N ASN A 641 -21.94 5.96 6.39
CA ASN A 641 -22.98 6.44 5.49
C ASN A 641 -24.36 5.96 5.93
N LEU A 642 -25.35 6.84 5.84
CA LEU A 642 -26.77 6.51 5.82
C LEU A 642 -27.21 6.23 4.37
N ARG A 643 -27.95 5.15 4.15
CA ARG A 643 -28.36 4.62 2.85
C ARG A 643 -29.77 4.00 2.90
N PRO A 644 -30.46 3.81 1.77
CA PRO A 644 -31.71 3.05 1.72
C PRO A 644 -31.52 1.61 2.25
N PRO A 645 -32.48 1.07 2.99
CA PRO A 645 -32.38 -0.27 3.57
C PRO A 645 -32.24 -1.32 2.46
N GLY A 646 -31.33 -2.27 2.63
CA GLY A 646 -31.12 -3.38 1.71
C GLY A 646 -30.46 -3.05 0.36
N ILE A 647 -30.03 -1.79 0.11
CA ILE A 647 -29.52 -1.31 -1.19
C ILE A 647 -28.50 -2.25 -1.85
N GLU A 648 -27.62 -2.85 -1.05
CA GLU A 648 -26.55 -3.73 -1.53
C GLU A 648 -27.07 -5.01 -2.17
N LEU A 649 -28.19 -5.53 -1.68
CA LEU A 649 -28.80 -6.78 -2.15
C LEU A 649 -29.16 -6.74 -3.64
N TRP A 650 -29.39 -5.55 -4.22
CA TRP A 650 -29.69 -5.37 -5.64
C TRP A 650 -28.66 -4.53 -6.41
N THR A 651 -27.55 -4.13 -5.77
CA THR A 651 -26.47 -3.37 -6.43
C THR A 651 -25.11 -4.06 -6.45
N THR A 652 -24.67 -4.62 -5.33
CA THR A 652 -23.27 -5.07 -5.10
C THR A 652 -23.18 -6.48 -4.50
N HIS A 653 -24.30 -7.06 -4.05
CA HIS A 653 -24.33 -8.32 -3.33
C HIS A 653 -23.90 -9.53 -4.17
N VAL A 654 -23.08 -10.38 -3.56
CA VAL A 654 -22.65 -11.66 -4.11
C VAL A 654 -23.42 -12.79 -3.40
N PRO A 655 -24.31 -13.50 -4.11
CA PRO A 655 -25.17 -14.52 -3.50
C PRO A 655 -24.37 -15.78 -3.13
N ARG A 656 -24.59 -16.30 -1.92
CA ARG A 656 -23.99 -17.55 -1.43
C ARG A 656 -25.06 -18.56 -1.03
N SER A 657 -24.80 -19.85 -1.25
CA SER A 657 -25.76 -20.93 -0.99
C SER A 657 -26.04 -21.16 0.50
N TYR A 658 -24.99 -21.19 1.33
CA TYR A 658 -25.15 -21.37 2.78
C TYR A 658 -25.91 -20.22 3.45
N GLU A 659 -25.83 -19.00 2.92
CA GLU A 659 -26.61 -17.85 3.41
C GLU A 659 -28.10 -18.05 3.16
N VAL A 660 -28.44 -18.64 2.01
CA VAL A 660 -29.83 -18.98 1.69
C VAL A 660 -30.32 -20.13 2.57
N ALA A 661 -29.48 -21.12 2.84
CA ALA A 661 -29.81 -22.18 3.79
C ALA A 661 -30.06 -21.61 5.20
N LEU A 662 -29.19 -20.72 5.69
CA LEU A 662 -29.37 -20.03 6.97
C LEU A 662 -30.61 -19.12 6.98
N LEU A 663 -30.89 -18.42 5.88
CA LEU A 663 -32.10 -17.61 5.75
C LEU A 663 -33.37 -18.44 5.89
N LEU A 664 -33.42 -19.59 5.21
CA LEU A 664 -34.55 -20.52 5.28
C LEU A 664 -34.64 -21.19 6.66
N LEU A 665 -33.51 -21.45 7.32
CA LEU A 665 -33.51 -21.94 8.69
C LEU A 665 -34.14 -20.92 9.65
N LEU A 666 -33.74 -19.65 9.55
CA LEU A 666 -34.28 -18.56 10.37
C LEU A 666 -35.77 -18.27 10.08
N LEU A 667 -36.23 -18.52 8.85
CA LEU A 667 -37.65 -18.52 8.51
C LEU A 667 -38.39 -19.61 9.31
N ASN A 668 -37.82 -20.81 9.34
CA ASN A 668 -38.42 -21.98 9.94
C ASN A 668 -38.42 -21.92 11.49
N THR A 669 -37.48 -21.18 12.09
CA THR A 669 -37.43 -20.94 13.55
C THR A 669 -38.75 -20.42 14.11
N VAL A 670 -39.45 -19.54 13.39
CA VAL A 670 -40.76 -19.02 13.82
C VAL A 670 -41.79 -20.14 13.97
N PHE A 671 -41.78 -21.13 13.06
CA PHE A 671 -42.68 -22.28 13.13
C PHE A 671 -42.24 -23.28 14.21
N LEU A 672 -40.92 -23.42 14.42
CA LEU A 672 -40.39 -24.25 15.50
C LEU A 672 -40.89 -23.78 16.88
N HIS A 673 -40.87 -22.47 17.14
CA HIS A 673 -41.27 -21.93 18.43
C HIS A 673 -42.79 -22.00 18.69
N HIS A 674 -43.58 -22.37 17.68
CA HIS A 674 -45.04 -22.47 17.76
C HIS A 674 -45.54 -23.88 17.41
N LEU A 675 -44.77 -24.91 17.78
CA LEU A 675 -45.10 -26.31 17.49
C LEU A 675 -46.45 -26.74 18.08
N LEU A 676 -46.77 -26.30 19.31
CA LEU A 676 -48.02 -26.62 19.98
C LEU A 676 -49.22 -25.99 19.25
N GLU A 677 -49.13 -24.72 18.88
CA GLU A 677 -50.17 -24.02 18.13
C GLU A 677 -50.37 -24.61 16.73
N ILE A 678 -49.29 -25.07 16.09
CA ILE A 678 -49.35 -25.78 14.81
C ILE A 678 -50.04 -27.14 14.98
N GLN A 679 -49.73 -27.87 16.05
CA GLN A 679 -50.36 -29.16 16.36
C GLN A 679 -51.87 -29.00 16.55
N ASP A 680 -52.29 -28.01 17.34
CA ASP A 680 -53.70 -27.69 17.58
C ASP A 680 -54.40 -27.28 16.29
N TRP A 681 -53.75 -26.45 15.46
CA TRP A 681 -54.29 -26.00 14.19
C TRP A 681 -54.47 -27.14 13.18
N LEU A 682 -53.55 -28.11 13.13
CA LEU A 682 -53.62 -29.27 12.25
C LEU A 682 -54.48 -30.41 12.80
N GLY A 683 -54.96 -30.32 14.05
CA GLY A 683 -55.72 -31.37 14.71
C GLY A 683 -54.91 -32.65 14.94
N LEU A 684 -53.59 -32.54 15.10
CA LEU A 684 -52.69 -33.69 15.31
C LEU A 684 -52.57 -33.99 16.82
N SER A 685 -52.67 -35.25 17.23
CA SER A 685 -52.46 -35.66 18.64
C SER A 685 -51.05 -36.25 18.83
N LEU A 686 -50.01 -35.46 18.60
CA LEU A 686 -48.62 -35.88 18.79
C LEU A 686 -48.22 -35.70 20.27
N ASN A 687 -47.55 -36.71 20.84
CA ASN A 687 -47.07 -36.63 22.22
C ASN A 687 -45.68 -35.97 22.27
N LEU A 688 -45.65 -34.65 22.46
CA LEU A 688 -44.40 -33.87 22.56
C LEU A 688 -43.69 -34.02 23.91
N THR A 689 -44.23 -34.79 24.86
CA THR A 689 -43.49 -35.13 26.10
C THR A 689 -42.41 -36.19 25.86
N GLN A 690 -42.52 -36.97 24.79
CA GLN A 690 -41.52 -37.97 24.43
C GLN A 690 -40.42 -37.34 23.57
N PHE A 691 -39.18 -37.42 24.05
CA PHE A 691 -38.00 -36.81 23.44
C PHE A 691 -37.87 -37.09 21.93
N TRP A 692 -37.95 -38.35 21.49
CA TRP A 692 -37.77 -38.71 20.08
C TRP A 692 -38.86 -38.15 19.17
N THR A 693 -40.11 -38.11 19.67
CA THR A 693 -41.23 -37.53 18.93
C THR A 693 -41.05 -36.02 18.80
N HIS A 694 -40.72 -35.33 19.90
CA HIS A 694 -40.45 -33.89 19.89
C HIS A 694 -39.26 -33.53 19.00
N PHE A 695 -38.18 -34.32 19.04
CA PHE A 695 -37.01 -34.17 18.18
C PHE A 695 -37.36 -34.30 16.69
N LEU A 696 -38.08 -35.36 16.30
CA LEU A 696 -38.47 -35.57 14.90
C LEU A 696 -39.40 -34.48 14.39
N VAL A 697 -40.39 -34.09 15.18
CA VAL A 697 -41.34 -33.02 14.84
C VAL A 697 -40.60 -31.68 14.72
N SER A 698 -39.66 -31.39 15.61
CA SER A 698 -38.81 -30.19 15.54
C SER A 698 -37.97 -30.16 14.25
N LEU A 699 -37.43 -31.30 13.83
CA LEU A 699 -36.65 -31.41 12.59
C LEU A 699 -37.53 -31.19 11.34
N VAL A 700 -38.77 -31.68 11.38
CA VAL A 700 -39.78 -31.39 10.34
C VAL A 700 -40.14 -29.90 10.32
N ALA A 701 -40.40 -29.28 11.47
CA ALA A 701 -40.69 -27.84 11.55
C ALA A 701 -39.52 -26.99 11.02
N LEU A 702 -38.27 -27.42 11.27
CA LEU A 702 -37.06 -26.77 10.77
C LEU A 702 -36.81 -26.95 9.26
N SER A 703 -37.62 -27.73 8.54
CA SER A 703 -37.41 -28.00 7.11
C SER A 703 -38.65 -27.76 6.23
N LEU A 704 -39.85 -28.04 6.73
CA LEU A 704 -41.09 -28.04 5.97
C LEU A 704 -41.47 -26.65 5.40
N PRO A 705 -41.44 -25.54 6.16
CA PRO A 705 -41.85 -24.24 5.62
C PRO A 705 -40.93 -23.73 4.49
N ALA A 706 -39.64 -24.13 4.52
CA ALA A 706 -38.69 -23.83 3.46
C ALA A 706 -39.00 -24.52 2.12
N LEU A 707 -39.88 -25.53 2.10
CA LEU A 707 -40.37 -26.12 0.85
C LEU A 707 -41.28 -25.18 0.07
N ILE A 708 -41.98 -24.24 0.73
CA ILE A 708 -42.86 -23.26 0.07
C ILE A 708 -42.09 -22.39 -0.95
N PRO A 709 -41.00 -21.68 -0.58
CA PRO A 709 -40.24 -20.88 -1.52
C PRO A 709 -39.54 -21.73 -2.59
N LEU A 710 -39.11 -22.97 -2.26
CA LEU A 710 -38.51 -23.90 -3.21
C LEU A 710 -39.53 -24.39 -4.26
N ALA A 711 -40.73 -24.77 -3.82
CA ALA A 711 -41.83 -25.19 -4.68
C ALA A 711 -42.28 -24.04 -5.59
N GLY A 712 -42.43 -22.82 -5.04
CA GLY A 712 -42.74 -21.63 -5.82
C GLY A 712 -41.73 -21.38 -6.94
N TYR A 713 -40.44 -21.49 -6.65
CA TYR A 713 -39.39 -21.40 -7.67
C TYR A 713 -39.44 -22.55 -8.69
N GLY A 714 -39.74 -23.76 -8.25
CA GLY A 714 -39.99 -24.92 -9.12
C GLY A 714 -41.09 -24.66 -10.14
N ILE A 715 -42.23 -24.12 -9.70
CA ILE A 715 -43.35 -23.74 -10.56
C ILE A 715 -42.91 -22.65 -11.56
N MET A 716 -42.17 -21.63 -11.12
CA MET A 716 -41.62 -20.61 -12.03
C MET A 716 -40.71 -21.21 -13.12
N ARG A 717 -39.91 -22.24 -12.80
CA ARG A 717 -39.09 -22.95 -13.80
C ARG A 717 -39.94 -23.78 -14.77
N ILE A 718 -41.02 -24.40 -14.28
CA ILE A 718 -41.96 -25.14 -15.12
C ILE A 718 -42.65 -24.19 -16.10
N ILE A 719 -43.15 -23.05 -15.62
CA ILE A 719 -43.76 -22.01 -16.46
C ILE A 719 -42.78 -21.51 -17.51
N TYR A 720 -41.50 -21.30 -17.16
CA TYR A 720 -40.47 -20.94 -18.13
C TYR A 720 -40.22 -22.02 -19.19
N ARG A 721 -40.25 -23.31 -18.83
CA ARG A 721 -40.13 -24.42 -19.78
C ARG A 721 -41.30 -24.44 -20.77
N ILE A 722 -42.51 -24.08 -20.31
CA ILE A 722 -43.72 -24.04 -21.13
C ILE A 722 -43.79 -22.74 -21.96
N ASN A 723 -43.31 -21.62 -21.41
CA ASN A 723 -43.42 -20.28 -21.98
C ASN A 723 -42.02 -19.64 -22.04
N THR A 724 -41.34 -19.76 -23.18
CA THR A 724 -39.91 -19.47 -23.39
C THR A 724 -39.53 -17.98 -23.37
N LYS A 725 -40.44 -17.09 -22.98
CA LYS A 725 -40.23 -15.64 -23.11
C LYS A 725 -39.25 -15.04 -22.10
N ILE A 726 -39.21 -15.50 -20.84
CA ILE A 726 -38.39 -14.89 -19.77
C ILE A 726 -37.83 -15.94 -18.81
N LYS A 727 -36.50 -16.06 -18.74
CA LYS A 727 -35.80 -16.98 -17.81
C LYS A 727 -35.80 -16.43 -16.37
N PRO A 728 -36.21 -17.20 -15.35
CA PRO A 728 -36.13 -16.77 -13.96
C PRO A 728 -34.67 -16.62 -13.51
N ARG A 729 -34.41 -15.66 -12.62
CA ARG A 729 -33.12 -15.55 -11.92
C ARG A 729 -32.88 -16.78 -11.04
N SER A 730 -31.63 -17.09 -10.72
CA SER A 730 -31.31 -18.21 -9.82
C SER A 730 -32.04 -18.07 -8.48
N PHE A 731 -32.54 -19.18 -7.93
CA PHE A 731 -33.17 -19.21 -6.60
C PHE A 731 -32.27 -18.59 -5.53
N ILE A 732 -30.96 -18.84 -5.60
CA ILE A 732 -30.00 -18.32 -4.62
C ILE A 732 -30.05 -16.78 -4.61
N VAL A 733 -30.27 -16.13 -5.75
CA VAL A 733 -30.41 -14.67 -5.84
C VAL A 733 -31.78 -14.23 -5.32
N LEU A 734 -32.85 -14.91 -5.73
CA LEU A 734 -34.22 -14.54 -5.39
C LEU A 734 -34.57 -14.76 -3.92
N ALA A 735 -33.94 -15.73 -3.25
CA ALA A 735 -34.22 -16.07 -1.87
C ALA A 735 -33.98 -14.90 -0.89
N TYR A 736 -33.01 -14.02 -1.17
CA TYR A 736 -32.77 -12.82 -0.35
C TYR A 736 -33.97 -11.86 -0.32
N GLY A 737 -34.92 -11.98 -1.25
CA GLY A 737 -36.20 -11.27 -1.20
C GLY A 737 -37.05 -11.60 0.03
N TYR A 738 -36.88 -12.78 0.63
CA TYR A 738 -37.58 -13.18 1.86
C TYR A 738 -36.94 -12.61 3.14
N LEU A 739 -35.76 -12.00 3.06
CA LEU A 739 -35.03 -11.52 4.25
C LEU A 739 -35.81 -10.55 5.14
N PRO A 740 -36.56 -9.54 4.61
CA PRO A 740 -37.42 -8.69 5.42
C PRO A 740 -38.53 -9.47 6.14
N LEU A 741 -39.20 -10.40 5.46
CA LEU A 741 -40.22 -11.25 6.07
C LEU A 741 -39.64 -12.12 7.19
N VAL A 742 -38.46 -12.71 6.99
CA VAL A 742 -37.79 -13.52 8.03
C VAL A 742 -37.49 -12.68 9.27
N LEU A 743 -36.96 -11.47 9.09
CA LEU A 743 -36.71 -10.55 10.20
C LEU A 743 -38.03 -10.17 10.90
N ALA A 744 -39.07 -9.83 10.13
CA ALA A 744 -40.37 -9.45 10.65
C ALA A 744 -41.05 -10.59 11.43
N GLY A 745 -40.99 -11.83 10.93
CA GLY A 745 -41.55 -12.99 11.61
C GLY A 745 -40.87 -13.28 12.95
N ASN A 746 -39.53 -13.26 12.96
CA ASN A 746 -38.78 -13.40 14.21
C ASN A 746 -39.09 -12.24 15.17
N LEU A 747 -39.10 -10.99 14.69
CA LEU A 747 -39.44 -9.84 15.53
C LEU A 747 -40.86 -9.93 16.09
N ALA A 748 -41.84 -10.34 15.28
CA ALA A 748 -43.22 -10.52 15.72
C ALA A 748 -43.34 -11.57 16.82
N HIS A 749 -42.64 -12.71 16.72
CA HIS A 749 -42.58 -13.70 17.80
C HIS A 749 -42.05 -13.07 19.11
N TYR A 750 -40.89 -12.43 19.05
CA TYR A 750 -40.21 -11.86 20.22
C TYR A 750 -40.86 -10.60 20.80
N LEU A 751 -41.76 -9.93 20.06
CA LEU A 751 -42.43 -8.72 20.53
C LEU A 751 -43.35 -8.99 21.73
N LYS A 752 -43.93 -10.19 21.81
CA LYS A 752 -44.74 -10.63 22.96
C LYS A 752 -43.91 -10.66 24.24
N LEU A 753 -42.67 -11.16 24.18
CA LEU A 753 -41.76 -11.16 25.32
C LEU A 753 -41.33 -9.74 25.70
N LEU A 754 -40.96 -8.92 24.71
CA LEU A 754 -40.54 -7.54 24.95
C LEU A 754 -41.64 -6.72 25.63
N MET A 755 -42.86 -6.75 25.11
CA MET A 755 -43.93 -5.88 25.60
C MET A 755 -44.73 -6.51 26.74
N GLY A 756 -44.69 -7.84 26.86
CA GLY A 756 -45.39 -8.63 27.89
C GLY A 756 -44.60 -8.80 29.19
N GLU A 757 -43.26 -8.85 29.11
CA GLU A 757 -42.42 -9.28 30.24
C GLU A 757 -41.27 -8.32 30.55
N ALA A 758 -40.71 -7.62 29.56
CA ALA A 758 -39.56 -6.74 29.78
C ALA A 758 -39.86 -5.60 30.78
N GLY A 759 -41.11 -5.13 30.82
CA GLY A 759 -41.60 -4.13 31.76
C GLY A 759 -41.73 -4.60 33.21
N LYS A 760 -41.46 -5.88 33.50
CA LYS A 760 -41.43 -6.45 34.86
C LYS A 760 -40.03 -6.46 35.46
N ILE A 761 -39.09 -5.68 34.92
CA ILE A 761 -37.67 -5.71 35.32
C ILE A 761 -37.45 -5.47 36.81
N LEU A 762 -38.19 -4.54 37.43
CA LEU A 762 -38.07 -4.21 38.85
C LEU A 762 -38.50 -5.37 39.76
N PRO A 763 -39.74 -5.91 39.64
CA PRO A 763 -40.14 -7.05 40.45
C PRO A 763 -39.29 -8.30 40.20
N VAL A 764 -38.89 -8.56 38.95
CA VAL A 764 -38.01 -9.69 38.62
C VAL A 764 -36.62 -9.52 39.26
N SER A 765 -36.08 -8.29 39.29
CA SER A 765 -34.79 -8.00 39.93
C SER A 765 -34.82 -8.26 41.43
N LEU A 766 -35.87 -7.84 42.13
CA LEU A 766 -36.03 -8.16 43.55
C LEU A 766 -36.21 -9.67 43.79
N ALA A 767 -37.04 -10.31 42.98
CA ALA A 767 -37.28 -11.76 43.07
C ALA A 767 -36.00 -12.58 42.86
N THR A 768 -35.07 -12.08 42.03
CA THR A 768 -33.76 -12.72 41.79
C THR A 768 -32.93 -12.85 43.06
N PHE A 769 -33.07 -11.89 43.99
CA PHE A 769 -32.37 -11.87 45.27
C PHE A 769 -33.24 -12.37 46.44
N GLY A 770 -34.39 -13.01 46.14
CA GLY A 770 -35.29 -13.57 47.15
C GLY A 770 -36.18 -12.54 47.86
N LEU A 771 -36.29 -11.32 47.35
CA LEU A 771 -37.13 -10.25 47.91
C LEU A 771 -38.49 -10.20 47.20
N SER A 772 -39.57 -9.90 47.94
CA SER A 772 -40.90 -9.75 47.36
C SER A 772 -41.04 -8.41 46.62
N GLY A 773 -41.42 -8.50 45.34
CA GLY A 773 -41.58 -7.34 44.45
C GLY A 773 -43.03 -7.06 44.03
N GLU A 774 -44.02 -7.67 44.67
CA GLU A 774 -45.42 -7.68 44.21
C GLU A 774 -46.06 -6.29 44.09
N ASN A 775 -45.60 -5.32 44.88
CA ASN A 775 -46.13 -3.94 44.88
C ASN A 775 -45.36 -2.97 43.97
N LEU A 776 -44.38 -3.45 43.20
CA LEU A 776 -43.60 -2.60 42.31
C LEU A 776 -44.34 -2.31 40.99
N PRO A 777 -44.12 -1.13 40.39
CA PRO A 777 -44.77 -0.78 39.13
C PRO A 777 -44.32 -1.71 37.99
N ILE A 778 -45.30 -2.16 37.19
CA ILE A 778 -45.08 -2.93 35.97
C ILE A 778 -45.51 -2.11 34.74
N LEU A 779 -44.70 -2.15 33.68
CA LEU A 779 -44.95 -1.45 32.42
C LEU A 779 -45.18 -2.47 31.29
N VAL A 780 -46.32 -3.13 31.33
CA VAL A 780 -46.70 -4.19 30.37
C VAL A 780 -47.74 -3.64 29.40
N ALA A 781 -47.58 -3.91 28.11
CA ALA A 781 -48.56 -3.49 27.12
C ALA A 781 -49.80 -4.38 27.13
N HIS A 782 -50.95 -3.80 26.80
CA HIS A 782 -52.19 -4.56 26.66
C HIS A 782 -52.05 -5.61 25.53
N PRO A 783 -52.55 -6.86 25.70
CA PRO A 783 -52.42 -7.93 24.70
C PRO A 783 -52.88 -7.54 23.29
N ALA A 784 -53.98 -6.77 23.19
CA ALA A 784 -54.45 -6.26 21.90
C ALA A 784 -53.45 -5.32 21.19
N ALA A 785 -52.71 -4.49 21.95
CA ALA A 785 -51.68 -3.62 21.38
C ALA A 785 -50.47 -4.44 20.90
N ILE A 786 -50.09 -5.49 21.65
CA ILE A 786 -49.05 -6.43 21.24
C ILE A 786 -49.45 -7.13 19.94
N ALA A 787 -50.66 -7.70 19.88
CA ALA A 787 -51.18 -8.36 18.69
C ALA A 787 -51.23 -7.41 17.47
N PHE A 788 -51.67 -6.17 17.67
CA PHE A 788 -51.65 -5.14 16.62
C PHE A 788 -50.23 -4.88 16.09
N LEU A 789 -49.24 -4.74 16.99
CA LEU A 789 -47.86 -4.50 16.58
C LEU A 789 -47.20 -5.73 15.92
N GLN A 790 -47.52 -6.94 16.38
CA GLN A 790 -47.09 -8.18 15.74
C GLN A 790 -47.64 -8.28 14.31
N GLY A 791 -48.95 -8.04 14.15
CA GLY A 791 -49.59 -8.05 12.84
C GLY A 791 -49.06 -6.98 11.89
N THR A 792 -48.94 -5.73 12.35
CA THR A 792 -48.38 -4.65 11.53
C THR A 792 -46.93 -4.91 11.13
N THR A 793 -46.12 -5.51 12.02
CA THR A 793 -44.75 -5.94 11.71
C THR A 793 -44.72 -6.98 10.57
N LEU A 794 -45.60 -7.99 10.61
CA LEU A 794 -45.70 -9.00 9.54
C LEU A 794 -46.13 -8.38 8.21
N VAL A 795 -47.15 -7.51 8.21
CA VAL A 795 -47.64 -6.80 7.01
C VAL A 795 -46.51 -5.96 6.39
N PHE A 796 -45.79 -5.21 7.21
CA PHE A 796 -44.65 -4.43 6.74
C PHE A 796 -43.53 -5.32 6.19
N GLY A 797 -43.27 -6.46 6.84
CA GLY A 797 -42.35 -7.50 6.37
C GLY A 797 -42.69 -7.99 4.96
N VAL A 798 -43.97 -8.30 4.69
CA VAL A 798 -44.45 -8.69 3.36
C VAL A 798 -44.22 -7.59 2.33
N ILE A 799 -44.64 -6.35 2.64
CA ILE A 799 -44.49 -5.21 1.72
C ILE A 799 -43.02 -5.01 1.35
N LEU A 800 -42.12 -4.99 2.35
CA LEU A 800 -40.69 -4.86 2.11
C LEU A 800 -40.10 -6.04 1.34
N SER A 801 -40.53 -7.28 1.63
CA SER A 801 -40.09 -8.46 0.89
C SER A 801 -40.50 -8.43 -0.58
N VAL A 802 -41.73 -7.99 -0.88
CA VAL A 802 -42.21 -7.81 -2.26
C VAL A 802 -41.39 -6.73 -2.98
N ILE A 803 -41.19 -5.57 -2.36
CA ILE A 803 -40.39 -4.46 -2.93
C ILE A 803 -38.95 -4.92 -3.19
N LEU A 804 -38.33 -5.58 -2.22
CA LEU A 804 -36.96 -6.06 -2.32
C LEU A 804 -36.82 -7.13 -3.41
N THR A 805 -37.74 -8.09 -3.48
CA THR A 805 -37.78 -9.12 -4.53
C THR A 805 -37.86 -8.47 -5.91
N GLN A 806 -38.69 -7.45 -6.10
CA GLN A 806 -38.77 -6.70 -7.35
C GLN A 806 -37.45 -6.02 -7.73
N LYS A 807 -36.79 -5.37 -6.75
CA LYS A 807 -35.50 -4.68 -6.97
C LYS A 807 -34.37 -5.65 -7.30
N ILE A 808 -34.31 -6.80 -6.63
CA ILE A 808 -33.31 -7.85 -6.87
C ILE A 808 -33.53 -8.49 -8.25
N ALA A 809 -34.75 -8.93 -8.55
CA ALA A 809 -35.04 -9.68 -9.76
C ALA A 809 -34.97 -8.81 -11.03
N ARG A 810 -35.42 -7.55 -10.94
CA ARG A 810 -35.60 -6.62 -12.07
C ARG A 810 -36.44 -7.25 -13.20
N GLN A 811 -37.48 -7.97 -12.82
CA GLN A 811 -38.43 -8.64 -13.70
C GLN A 811 -39.84 -8.07 -13.51
N SER A 812 -40.77 -8.38 -14.42
CA SER A 812 -42.13 -7.85 -14.33
C SER A 812 -42.87 -8.38 -13.11
N PHE A 813 -43.80 -7.57 -12.57
CA PHE A 813 -44.59 -7.95 -11.41
C PHE A 813 -45.38 -9.25 -11.62
N LYS A 814 -45.98 -9.41 -12.81
CA LYS A 814 -46.75 -10.61 -13.18
C LYS A 814 -45.90 -11.88 -13.20
N PHE A 815 -44.62 -11.79 -13.61
CA PHE A 815 -43.75 -12.97 -13.65
C PHE A 815 -43.35 -13.44 -12.24
N LEU A 816 -43.22 -12.50 -11.30
CA LEU A 816 -42.85 -12.79 -9.92
C LEU A 816 -44.06 -13.08 -9.02
N SER A 817 -45.29 -13.14 -9.57
CA SER A 817 -46.52 -13.32 -8.81
C SER A 817 -46.50 -14.56 -7.90
N ILE A 818 -45.90 -15.66 -8.38
CA ILE A 818 -45.77 -16.90 -7.60
C ILE A 818 -44.86 -16.70 -6.39
N GLN A 819 -43.74 -15.99 -6.56
CA GLN A 819 -42.84 -15.69 -5.45
C GLN A 819 -43.49 -14.75 -4.42
N HIS A 820 -44.25 -13.76 -4.89
CA HIS A 820 -45.03 -12.89 -4.00
C HIS A 820 -46.12 -13.66 -3.28
N LEU A 821 -46.80 -14.58 -3.95
CA LEU A 821 -47.78 -15.47 -3.34
C LEU A 821 -47.15 -16.35 -2.26
N CYS A 822 -45.98 -16.94 -2.51
CA CYS A 822 -45.22 -17.68 -1.49
C CYS A 822 -44.88 -16.80 -0.28
N THR A 823 -44.52 -15.53 -0.49
CA THR A 823 -44.25 -14.57 0.59
C THR A 823 -45.52 -14.32 1.43
N VAL A 824 -46.66 -14.11 0.78
CA VAL A 824 -47.95 -13.92 1.45
C VAL A 824 -48.41 -15.18 2.18
N LEU A 825 -48.25 -16.36 1.59
CA LEU A 825 -48.60 -17.64 2.22
C LEU A 825 -47.78 -17.90 3.48
N LEU A 826 -46.47 -17.66 3.44
CA LEU A 826 -45.61 -17.76 4.61
C LEU A 826 -46.02 -16.78 5.71
N ALA A 827 -46.29 -15.52 5.34
CA ALA A 827 -46.72 -14.51 6.30
C ALA A 827 -48.09 -14.82 6.90
N PHE A 828 -49.02 -15.39 6.13
CA PHE A 828 -50.31 -15.84 6.63
C PHE A 828 -50.16 -17.01 7.61
N GLY A 829 -49.28 -17.97 7.32
CA GLY A 829 -48.93 -19.04 8.26
C GLY A 829 -48.38 -18.49 9.57
N MET A 830 -47.41 -17.56 9.50
CA MET A 830 -46.87 -16.86 10.67
C MET A 830 -47.94 -16.07 11.42
N TRP A 831 -48.85 -15.40 10.71
CA TRP A 831 -49.95 -14.64 11.30
C TRP A 831 -50.84 -15.55 12.15
N LYS A 832 -51.26 -16.69 11.57
CA LYS A 832 -52.14 -17.66 12.24
C LYS A 832 -51.52 -18.20 13.52
N ILE A 833 -50.25 -18.63 13.47
CA ILE A 833 -49.59 -19.24 14.63
C ILE A 833 -49.20 -18.22 15.71
N ILE A 834 -48.80 -17.00 15.33
CA ILE A 834 -48.37 -15.98 16.31
C ILE A 834 -49.57 -15.31 16.99
N LEU A 835 -50.62 -14.98 16.23
CA LEU A 835 -51.76 -14.21 16.72
C LEU A 835 -52.93 -15.08 17.19
N GLY A 836 -53.00 -16.33 16.74
CA GLY A 836 -54.09 -17.26 17.09
C GLY A 836 -55.45 -16.88 16.49
N VAL A 837 -55.49 -15.98 15.50
CA VAL A 837 -56.72 -15.47 14.84
C VAL A 837 -56.90 -16.04 13.45
#